data_AF-A0A208YBN0-F1
#
_entry.id   AF-A0A208YBN0-F1
#
_cell.length_a   1.000
_cell.length_b   1.000
_cell.length_c   1.000
_cell.angle_alpha   90.00
_cell.angle_beta   90.00
_cell.angle_gamma   90.00
#
_symmetry.space_group_name_H-M   'P 1'
#
loop_
_entity.id
_entity.type
_entity.pdbx_description
1 polymer ?
#
loop_
_entity_poly.entity_id
_entity_poly.type
_entity_poly.pdbx_seq_one_letter_code
_entity_poly.pdbx_strand_id
1 'polypeptide(L)'
;MEKSEFDVAIAIAQTLRVSLDDFAPGARAIEWEGELWIFVNDPSISTPEDLKRTPSITQASLKESVVAIHYVLVDWIPTGQERVTLGLGRTAETVRMALRKLLDLPSTFDASQEGLIKEALEPISALGIAPVQMTLVDQSGERKPNAADTLAQHVGSDAGMVFIEAEAGKGKTVLLASAAQTLRTDKRGKLPVFIPLRRLPLTAGIGWDSITQLIGIVGEGSDRLVRAIKSGLVSVFLDGIDEVAGRYDKNLIRDLLELITQRLGSQDSMVILSGRRTEARHLDSSDWTILSVDLPEAASADFKAYVGAVFDGLVSQSKATGAIELPQEYEDLIGTRPADEQVVRERDDIVDWILGVFPDVAKEPSLFFVQGLAAIAIGRRAGNRAPLRNDNGIFVPRVWDVCLSAAVFACIREASKVDSIAAQEYSVKNQMRVLQGLAALSSSPPGTIAPTPNELVPGAFEVDPVNSPEVLVAITRQNAKHALLYATEAAGGYRPQFLSDWIRCALLAQTFRANSSLGHMGPEETLELAASAEQAKYTFESLLPSALNDDDVVDRWRQAFDRAIAAGRESASANLWFLRAGVGDERLSAPVHPPLPLAEITDVEFSGFVINDELSGSDFLLDGTRFVNSSISNVRLKDVSLRDVSFENCVITNIELLDCEGPISFEGCNLNEVKITNTRSKKKPALKFSDCTFIGNKNSLTQDVATYGESDYGPPAVFEECVSDVDIDQLIYGEWSAKENAARGISTRSVKTSSDAEACLRRALRAFFPSHIGDSKALQARRYIRLSALGRGSMPAGAPGQEELQQIFESVGFTTGGRSNHLYAPWSSVVGASKSGMELRTELIDFLRDGTQRGPAVDQMISRLEGHFS
;
A
#
# COMPACT_ATOMS: atom_id res chain seq x y z
N MET A 1 -13.15 12.31 36.14
CA MET A 1 -13.56 11.02 36.73
C MET A 1 -12.30 10.21 36.90
N GLU A 2 -11.93 9.87 38.13
CA GLU A 2 -10.84 8.92 38.38
C GLU A 2 -11.24 7.56 37.77
N LYS A 3 -10.38 6.93 36.95
CA LYS A 3 -10.60 5.57 36.44
C LYS A 3 -10.83 4.66 37.66
N SER A 4 -12.00 4.05 37.80
CA SER A 4 -12.22 3.05 38.85
C SER A 4 -11.22 1.91 38.66
N GLU A 5 -10.52 1.55 39.71
CA GLU A 5 -9.53 0.46 39.69
C GLU A 5 -10.19 -0.85 39.21
N PHE A 6 -9.56 -1.53 38.25
CA PHE A 6 -10.12 -2.74 37.64
C PHE A 6 -10.19 -3.88 38.66
N ASP A 7 -11.39 -4.39 38.91
CA ASP A 7 -11.63 -5.41 39.92
C ASP A 7 -11.77 -6.82 39.31
N VAL A 8 -10.70 -7.59 39.38
CA VAL A 8 -10.60 -8.95 38.83
C VAL A 8 -11.69 -9.87 39.38
N ALA A 9 -12.00 -9.78 40.67
CA ALA A 9 -12.96 -10.68 41.32
C ALA A 9 -14.39 -10.43 40.82
N ILE A 10 -14.75 -9.15 40.67
CA ILE A 10 -16.05 -8.74 40.10
C ILE A 10 -16.15 -9.18 38.65
N ALA A 11 -15.11 -8.94 37.85
CA ALA A 11 -15.11 -9.31 36.44
C ALA A 11 -15.24 -10.84 36.24
N ILE A 12 -14.61 -11.65 37.09
CA ILE A 12 -14.72 -13.12 37.04
C ILE A 12 -16.13 -13.57 37.45
N ALA A 13 -16.69 -12.99 38.53
CA ALA A 13 -18.05 -13.30 38.97
C ALA A 13 -19.08 -12.97 37.88
N GLN A 14 -18.94 -11.84 37.20
CA GLN A 14 -19.77 -11.46 36.04
C GLN A 14 -19.63 -12.45 34.88
N THR A 15 -18.39 -12.90 34.60
CA THR A 15 -18.10 -13.86 33.54
C THR A 15 -18.76 -15.22 33.79
N LEU A 16 -18.76 -15.67 35.05
CA LEU A 16 -19.36 -16.94 35.48
C LEU A 16 -20.85 -16.83 35.83
N ARG A 17 -21.38 -15.60 35.96
CA ARG A 17 -22.75 -15.30 36.41
C ARG A 17 -23.08 -15.85 37.79
N VAL A 18 -22.14 -15.67 38.72
CA VAL A 18 -22.27 -16.07 40.12
C VAL A 18 -22.20 -14.86 41.05
N SER A 19 -22.70 -15.01 42.29
CA SER A 19 -22.53 -14.00 43.32
C SER A 19 -21.09 -13.98 43.83
N LEU A 20 -20.58 -12.79 44.07
CA LEU A 20 -19.31 -12.58 44.74
C LEU A 20 -19.60 -12.24 46.21
N ASP A 21 -19.16 -13.08 47.12
CA ASP A 21 -19.42 -12.95 48.55
C ASP A 21 -18.17 -12.43 49.27
N ASP A 22 -18.36 -11.62 50.32
CA ASP A 22 -17.27 -11.24 51.21
C ASP A 22 -16.83 -12.44 52.04
N PHE A 23 -15.53 -12.78 51.96
CA PHE A 23 -14.98 -13.94 52.67
C PHE A 23 -14.20 -13.51 53.92
N ALA A 24 -13.33 -12.52 53.76
CA ALA A 24 -12.55 -11.91 54.85
C ALA A 24 -12.17 -10.46 54.45
N PRO A 25 -11.69 -9.61 55.37
CA PRO A 25 -11.16 -8.30 55.00
C PRO A 25 -10.07 -8.44 53.92
N GLY A 26 -10.25 -7.77 52.78
CA GLY A 26 -9.33 -7.86 51.63
C GLY A 26 -9.48 -9.11 50.76
N ALA A 27 -10.46 -9.99 51.03
CA ALA A 27 -10.70 -11.21 50.25
C ALA A 27 -12.19 -11.48 49.97
N ARG A 28 -12.49 -11.77 48.71
CA ARG A 28 -13.85 -12.12 48.26
C ARG A 28 -13.84 -13.51 47.62
N ALA A 29 -14.96 -14.21 47.66
CA ALA A 29 -15.03 -15.58 47.19
C ALA A 29 -16.22 -15.85 46.27
N ILE A 30 -16.04 -16.82 45.39
CA ILE A 30 -17.12 -17.45 44.61
C ILE A 30 -17.08 -18.96 44.85
N GLU A 31 -18.25 -19.59 44.82
CA GLU A 31 -18.40 -21.04 44.85
C GLU A 31 -18.74 -21.52 43.43
N TRP A 32 -17.91 -22.39 42.85
CA TRP A 32 -18.06 -22.88 41.48
C TRP A 32 -17.81 -24.39 41.44
N GLU A 33 -18.78 -25.17 40.97
CA GLU A 33 -18.70 -26.63 40.82
C GLU A 33 -18.24 -27.39 42.11
N GLY A 34 -18.57 -26.86 43.29
CA GLY A 34 -18.16 -27.44 44.58
C GLY A 34 -16.74 -27.06 45.04
N GLU A 35 -16.08 -26.17 44.31
CA GLU A 35 -14.79 -25.56 44.68
C GLU A 35 -15.00 -24.12 45.15
N LEU A 36 -14.19 -23.68 46.12
CA LEU A 36 -14.20 -22.31 46.63
C LEU A 36 -13.01 -21.53 46.07
N TRP A 37 -13.29 -20.47 45.32
CA TRP A 37 -12.30 -19.59 44.71
C TRP A 37 -12.26 -18.26 45.45
N ILE A 38 -11.15 -18.00 46.16
CA ILE A 38 -10.96 -16.84 47.03
C ILE A 38 -9.99 -15.87 46.36
N PHE A 39 -10.46 -14.70 45.97
CA PHE A 39 -9.68 -13.62 45.39
C PHE A 39 -9.16 -12.71 46.50
N VAL A 40 -7.83 -12.69 46.66
CA VAL A 40 -7.13 -11.86 47.65
C VAL A 40 -6.66 -10.59 46.96
N ASN A 41 -7.28 -9.48 47.32
CA ASN A 41 -7.07 -8.15 46.74
C ASN A 41 -6.39 -7.23 47.78
N ASP A 42 -5.40 -7.77 48.46
CA ASP A 42 -4.58 -7.08 49.46
C ASP A 42 -3.13 -7.03 48.94
N PRO A 43 -2.60 -5.84 48.59
CA PRO A 43 -1.23 -5.69 48.08
C PRO A 43 -0.15 -6.18 49.03
N SER A 44 -0.45 -6.29 50.34
CA SER A 44 0.48 -6.86 51.32
C SER A 44 0.59 -8.38 51.24
N ILE A 45 -0.31 -9.05 50.50
CA ILE A 45 -0.38 -10.50 50.30
C ILE A 45 -0.19 -10.81 48.81
N SER A 46 1.02 -10.53 48.31
CA SER A 46 1.36 -10.70 46.88
C SER A 46 2.06 -12.03 46.57
N THR A 47 2.34 -12.88 47.56
CA THR A 47 2.94 -14.20 47.33
C THR A 47 2.26 -15.32 48.13
N PRO A 48 2.38 -16.60 47.69
CA PRO A 48 1.89 -17.74 48.46
C PRO A 48 2.41 -17.80 49.90
N GLU A 49 3.61 -17.26 50.13
CA GLU A 49 4.27 -17.27 51.43
C GLU A 49 3.71 -16.21 52.37
N ASP A 50 3.30 -15.06 51.84
CA ASP A 50 2.58 -14.03 52.59
C ASP A 50 1.18 -14.50 52.96
N LEU A 51 0.52 -15.22 52.03
CA LEU A 51 -0.79 -15.83 52.28
C LEU A 51 -0.72 -16.86 53.43
N LYS A 52 0.30 -17.73 53.45
CA LYS A 52 0.51 -18.69 54.55
C LYS A 52 0.67 -18.02 55.91
N ARG A 53 1.17 -16.77 55.95
CA ARG A 53 1.35 -15.98 57.17
C ARG A 53 0.10 -15.21 57.60
N THR A 54 -1.01 -15.37 56.88
CA THR A 54 -2.27 -14.65 57.12
C THR A 54 -3.39 -15.63 57.53
N PRO A 55 -3.55 -15.91 58.84
CA PRO A 55 -4.52 -16.89 59.33
C PRO A 55 -5.96 -16.46 59.14
N SER A 56 -6.23 -15.15 59.14
CA SER A 56 -7.57 -14.58 58.96
C SER A 56 -8.24 -15.00 57.65
N ILE A 57 -7.43 -15.26 56.61
CA ILE A 57 -7.90 -15.74 55.30
C ILE A 57 -7.77 -17.27 55.22
N THR A 58 -6.63 -17.84 55.63
CA THR A 58 -6.35 -19.27 55.44
C THR A 58 -7.05 -20.21 56.43
N GLN A 59 -7.56 -19.69 57.56
CA GLN A 59 -8.26 -20.46 58.60
C GLN A 59 -9.74 -20.04 58.78
N ALA A 60 -10.29 -19.24 57.87
CA ALA A 60 -11.70 -18.88 57.89
C ALA A 60 -12.61 -20.12 57.76
N SER A 61 -13.81 -20.04 58.36
CA SER A 61 -14.77 -21.15 58.38
C SER A 61 -15.30 -21.46 56.98
N LEU A 62 -15.36 -22.74 56.63
CA LEU A 62 -15.78 -23.22 55.31
C LEU A 62 -17.14 -23.94 55.40
N LYS A 63 -17.90 -23.92 54.32
CA LYS A 63 -19.11 -24.74 54.18
C LYS A 63 -18.72 -26.21 53.99
N GLU A 64 -19.53 -27.14 54.50
CA GLU A 64 -19.27 -28.59 54.42
C GLU A 64 -19.25 -29.14 52.98
N SER A 65 -19.81 -28.41 52.01
CA SER A 65 -19.89 -28.80 50.59
C SER A 65 -18.60 -28.57 49.77
N VAL A 66 -17.60 -27.88 50.32
CA VAL A 66 -16.41 -27.45 49.57
C VAL A 66 -15.37 -28.56 49.49
N VAL A 67 -15.01 -28.98 48.27
CA VAL A 67 -14.07 -30.09 48.02
C VAL A 67 -12.63 -29.60 47.86
N ALA A 68 -12.44 -28.39 47.33
CA ALA A 68 -11.14 -27.75 47.12
C ALA A 68 -11.21 -26.23 47.31
N ILE A 69 -10.06 -25.61 47.64
CA ILE A 69 -9.93 -24.17 47.85
C ILE A 69 -8.78 -23.62 47.01
N HIS A 70 -9.10 -22.60 46.21
CA HIS A 70 -8.17 -21.91 45.32
C HIS A 70 -8.04 -20.46 45.76
N TYR A 71 -6.88 -20.08 46.27
CA TYR A 71 -6.56 -18.69 46.60
C TYR A 71 -5.95 -18.01 45.38
N VAL A 72 -6.69 -17.10 44.76
CA VAL A 72 -6.24 -16.31 43.63
C VAL A 72 -5.61 -15.02 44.15
N LEU A 73 -4.29 -14.92 44.03
CA LEU A 73 -3.55 -13.73 44.47
C LEU A 73 -3.49 -12.73 43.31
N VAL A 74 -4.17 -11.59 43.44
CA VAL A 74 -4.32 -10.62 42.35
C VAL A 74 -3.00 -9.94 42.01
N ASP A 75 -2.21 -9.61 43.04
CA ASP A 75 -0.91 -8.93 42.90
C ASP A 75 0.29 -9.88 42.75
N TRP A 76 0.04 -11.19 42.59
CA TRP A 76 1.13 -12.17 42.51
C TRP A 76 1.77 -12.24 41.12
N ILE A 77 3.06 -11.89 41.07
CA ILE A 77 3.90 -11.99 39.87
C ILE A 77 4.79 -13.24 39.98
N PRO A 78 4.46 -14.34 39.30
CA PRO A 78 5.21 -15.60 39.39
C PRO A 78 6.53 -15.54 38.59
N THR A 79 7.64 -15.94 39.21
CA THR A 79 8.93 -16.17 38.51
C THR A 79 9.08 -17.58 37.96
N GLY A 80 8.14 -18.49 38.26
CA GLY A 80 8.16 -19.89 37.85
C GLY A 80 6.76 -20.48 37.75
N GLN A 81 6.39 -21.32 38.72
CA GLN A 81 5.05 -21.94 38.79
C GLN A 81 3.97 -20.90 39.07
N GLU A 82 2.82 -21.05 38.38
CA GLU A 82 1.63 -20.20 38.56
C GLU A 82 0.61 -20.81 39.53
N ARG A 83 0.95 -21.97 40.10
CA ARG A 83 0.15 -22.70 41.09
C ARG A 83 1.08 -23.32 42.11
N VAL A 84 0.81 -23.07 43.38
CA VAL A 84 1.57 -23.62 44.52
C VAL A 84 0.63 -24.33 45.48
N THR A 85 0.95 -25.56 45.85
CA THR A 85 0.19 -26.32 46.84
C THR A 85 0.47 -25.78 48.25
N LEU A 86 -0.59 -25.42 48.97
CA LEU A 86 -0.51 -24.92 50.36
C LEU A 86 -0.80 -26.02 51.39
N GLY A 87 -1.44 -27.11 50.97
CA GLY A 87 -1.82 -28.26 51.80
C GLY A 87 -2.82 -29.16 51.07
N LEU A 88 -3.38 -30.15 51.77
CA LEU A 88 -4.44 -31.01 51.25
C LEU A 88 -5.65 -30.16 50.82
N GLY A 89 -6.00 -30.23 49.53
CA GLY A 89 -7.14 -29.53 48.93
C GLY A 89 -7.01 -28.01 48.83
N ARG A 90 -5.82 -27.42 49.06
CA ARG A 90 -5.60 -25.96 49.08
C ARG A 90 -4.46 -25.53 48.17
N THR A 91 -4.71 -24.58 47.28
CA THR A 91 -3.69 -24.07 46.35
C THR A 91 -3.73 -22.55 46.23
N ALA A 92 -2.57 -21.92 46.11
CA ALA A 92 -2.43 -20.53 45.66
C ALA A 92 -2.23 -20.52 44.14
N GLU A 93 -2.93 -19.64 43.44
CA GLU A 93 -2.97 -19.55 41.98
C GLU A 93 -2.88 -18.10 41.53
N THR A 94 -2.30 -17.87 40.35
CA THR A 94 -2.32 -16.57 39.69
C THR A 94 -3.69 -16.31 39.07
N VAL A 95 -4.00 -15.04 38.77
CA VAL A 95 -5.21 -14.67 38.02
C VAL A 95 -5.29 -15.45 36.69
N ARG A 96 -4.19 -15.57 35.95
CA ARG A 96 -4.15 -16.31 34.68
C ARG A 96 -4.41 -17.81 34.84
N MET A 97 -3.92 -18.44 35.90
CA MET A 97 -4.24 -19.85 36.19
C MET A 97 -5.73 -20.02 36.53
N ALA A 98 -6.28 -19.11 37.33
CA ALA A 98 -7.70 -19.10 37.65
C ALA A 98 -8.57 -18.93 36.39
N LEU A 99 -8.23 -17.97 35.51
CA LEU A 99 -8.96 -17.75 34.26
C LEU A 99 -8.93 -18.99 33.36
N ARG A 100 -7.79 -19.67 33.20
CA ARG A 100 -7.71 -20.89 32.38
C ARG A 100 -8.69 -21.97 32.83
N LYS A 101 -8.81 -22.18 34.15
CA LYS A 101 -9.72 -23.19 34.72
C LYS A 101 -11.17 -22.74 34.70
N LEU A 102 -11.46 -21.52 35.15
CA LEU A 102 -12.81 -21.00 35.28
C LEU A 102 -13.49 -20.77 33.91
N LEU A 103 -12.71 -20.44 32.88
CA LEU A 103 -13.20 -20.33 31.50
C LEU A 103 -13.32 -21.67 30.78
N ASP A 104 -12.97 -22.79 31.45
CA ASP A 104 -12.96 -24.14 30.86
C ASP A 104 -12.08 -24.22 29.60
N LEU A 105 -10.88 -23.61 29.66
CA LEU A 105 -9.93 -23.68 28.56
C LEU A 105 -9.27 -25.08 28.51
N PRO A 106 -9.01 -25.63 27.30
CA PRO A 106 -8.36 -26.93 27.16
C PRO A 106 -7.01 -26.98 27.89
N SER A 107 -6.65 -28.13 28.44
CA SER A 107 -5.34 -28.31 29.11
C SER A 107 -4.14 -28.07 28.19
N THR A 108 -4.34 -28.17 26.87
CA THR A 108 -3.34 -27.89 25.83
C THR A 108 -3.32 -26.43 25.36
N PHE A 109 -4.17 -25.55 25.94
CA PHE A 109 -4.38 -24.19 25.46
C PHE A 109 -3.09 -23.37 25.36
N ASP A 110 -2.25 -23.33 26.39
CA ASP A 110 -1.02 -22.54 26.35
C ASP A 110 -0.02 -23.04 25.30
N ALA A 111 0.12 -24.37 25.18
CA ALA A 111 0.98 -24.98 24.17
C ALA A 111 0.43 -24.71 22.75
N SER A 112 -0.91 -24.69 22.59
CA SER A 112 -1.56 -24.32 21.34
C SER A 112 -1.32 -22.85 20.99
N GLN A 113 -1.52 -21.92 21.94
CA GLN A 113 -1.25 -20.50 21.76
C GLN A 113 0.23 -20.24 21.43
N GLU A 114 1.14 -20.92 22.11
CA GLU A 114 2.57 -20.88 21.79
C GLU A 114 2.88 -21.39 20.39
N GLY A 115 2.28 -22.51 19.98
CA GLY A 115 2.41 -23.04 18.63
C GLY A 115 1.93 -22.05 17.56
N LEU A 116 0.74 -21.46 17.75
CA LEU A 116 0.15 -20.50 16.82
C LEU A 116 1.00 -19.22 16.67
N ILE A 117 1.49 -18.67 17.79
CA ILE A 117 2.35 -17.49 17.78
C ILE A 117 3.70 -17.82 17.14
N LYS A 118 4.31 -18.96 17.49
CA LYS A 118 5.60 -19.37 16.93
C LYS A 118 5.52 -19.59 15.42
N GLU A 119 4.44 -20.20 14.93
CA GLU A 119 4.19 -20.37 13.51
C GLU A 119 4.03 -19.03 12.78
N ALA A 120 3.28 -18.09 13.37
CA ALA A 120 3.12 -16.74 12.81
C ALA A 120 4.46 -15.97 12.74
N LEU A 121 5.37 -16.23 13.68
CA LEU A 121 6.71 -15.65 13.74
C LEU A 121 7.75 -16.46 12.95
N GLU A 122 7.44 -17.70 12.54
CA GLU A 122 8.36 -18.61 11.85
C GLU A 122 9.02 -17.99 10.63
N PRO A 123 8.30 -17.26 9.74
CA PRO A 123 8.90 -16.62 8.58
C PRO A 123 10.01 -15.61 8.91
N ILE A 124 10.09 -15.12 10.16
CA ILE A 124 11.15 -14.21 10.64
C ILE A 124 12.12 -14.96 11.54
N SER A 125 11.62 -15.83 12.43
CA SER A 125 12.48 -16.56 13.37
C SER A 125 13.35 -17.62 12.67
N ALA A 126 12.87 -18.23 11.58
CA ALA A 126 13.66 -19.13 10.74
C ALA A 126 14.82 -18.40 10.03
N LEU A 127 14.71 -17.07 9.90
CA LEU A 127 15.77 -16.22 9.37
C LEU A 127 16.78 -15.82 10.48
N GLY A 128 16.49 -16.11 11.75
CA GLY A 128 17.35 -15.81 12.90
C GLY A 128 17.26 -14.38 13.44
N ILE A 129 16.17 -13.65 13.17
CA ILE A 129 16.05 -12.20 13.47
C ILE A 129 15.02 -11.91 14.58
N ALA A 130 15.26 -10.86 15.37
CA ALA A 130 14.28 -10.24 16.27
C ALA A 130 13.15 -9.56 15.47
N PRO A 131 11.90 -9.47 15.97
CA PRO A 131 10.81 -8.82 15.25
C PRO A 131 11.20 -7.41 14.78
N VAL A 132 10.93 -7.11 13.51
CA VAL A 132 11.23 -5.83 12.86
C VAL A 132 10.55 -4.70 13.64
N GLN A 133 11.28 -3.62 13.95
CA GLN A 133 10.73 -2.42 14.60
C GLN A 133 9.84 -1.63 13.64
N MET A 134 8.65 -2.16 13.36
CA MET A 134 7.63 -1.46 12.57
C MET A 134 7.18 -0.18 13.28
N THR A 135 6.58 0.74 12.54
CA THR A 135 5.99 1.97 13.07
C THR A 135 4.47 1.87 13.05
N LEU A 136 3.82 2.23 14.16
CA LEU A 136 2.37 2.44 14.20
C LEU A 136 2.07 3.89 13.88
N VAL A 137 1.11 4.13 12.99
CA VAL A 137 0.64 5.47 12.67
C VAL A 137 -0.85 5.54 12.97
N ASP A 138 -1.24 6.50 13.80
CA ASP A 138 -2.65 6.70 14.13
C ASP A 138 -3.38 7.57 13.08
N GLN A 139 -4.69 7.75 13.27
CA GLN A 139 -5.54 8.55 12.38
C GLN A 139 -5.15 10.03 12.31
N SER A 140 -4.40 10.54 13.29
CA SER A 140 -3.88 11.91 13.28
C SER A 140 -2.54 12.04 12.53
N GLY A 141 -1.97 10.92 12.11
CA GLY A 141 -0.65 10.85 11.48
C GLY A 141 0.51 10.78 12.47
N GLU A 142 0.25 10.64 13.77
CA GLU A 142 1.30 10.50 14.79
C GLU A 142 2.01 9.15 14.61
N ARG A 143 3.34 9.19 14.50
CA ARG A 143 4.18 8.01 14.29
C ARG A 143 4.78 7.53 15.61
N LYS A 144 4.49 6.29 15.97
CA LYS A 144 5.00 5.63 17.18
C LYS A 144 5.97 4.50 16.80
N PRO A 145 7.28 4.64 17.10
CA PRO A 145 8.26 3.60 16.81
C PRO A 145 8.02 2.37 17.68
N ASN A 146 8.54 1.22 17.24
CA ASN A 146 8.39 -0.06 17.93
C ASN A 146 6.91 -0.44 18.15
N ALA A 147 6.24 -0.70 17.02
CA ALA A 147 4.83 -1.02 16.93
C ALA A 147 4.39 -2.13 17.89
N ALA A 148 5.20 -3.19 18.06
CA ALA A 148 4.84 -4.33 18.91
C ALA A 148 4.77 -3.95 20.38
N ASP A 149 5.77 -3.23 20.89
CA ASP A 149 5.79 -2.78 22.28
C ASP A 149 4.73 -1.70 22.53
N THR A 150 4.55 -0.78 21.57
CA THR A 150 3.49 0.24 21.63
C THR A 150 2.10 -0.40 21.69
N LEU A 151 1.84 -1.41 20.84
CA LEU A 151 0.58 -2.14 20.86
C LEU A 151 0.41 -2.92 22.17
N ALA A 152 1.45 -3.61 22.65
CA ALA A 152 1.40 -4.34 23.92
C ALA A 152 1.13 -3.40 25.12
N GLN A 153 1.75 -2.22 25.15
CA GLN A 153 1.50 -1.19 26.17
C GLN A 153 0.06 -0.68 26.11
N HIS A 154 -0.46 -0.38 24.91
CA HIS A 154 -1.84 0.05 24.72
C HIS A 154 -2.83 -1.01 25.20
N VAL A 155 -2.61 -2.29 24.84
CA VAL A 155 -3.42 -3.43 25.31
C VAL A 155 -3.41 -3.58 26.84
N GLY A 156 -2.28 -3.25 27.47
CA GLY A 156 -2.12 -3.33 28.92
C GLY A 156 -2.75 -2.16 29.70
N SER A 157 -2.97 -1.01 29.06
CA SER A 157 -3.36 0.25 29.75
C SER A 157 -4.74 0.79 29.38
N ASP A 158 -5.26 0.41 28.22
CA ASP A 158 -6.53 0.87 27.69
C ASP A 158 -7.53 -0.27 27.42
N ALA A 159 -8.75 0.13 27.11
CA ALA A 159 -9.84 -0.72 26.63
C ALA A 159 -10.41 -0.10 25.34
N GLY A 160 -10.88 -0.95 24.44
CA GLY A 160 -11.42 -0.57 23.16
C GLY A 160 -11.24 -1.64 22.10
N MET A 161 -11.76 -1.33 20.91
CA MET A 161 -11.56 -2.14 19.72
C MET A 161 -10.55 -1.44 18.82
N VAL A 162 -9.49 -2.16 18.47
CA VAL A 162 -8.36 -1.66 17.69
C VAL A 162 -8.29 -2.41 16.37
N PHE A 163 -8.32 -1.68 15.27
CA PHE A 163 -8.13 -2.22 13.94
C PHE A 163 -6.72 -1.86 13.44
N ILE A 164 -5.93 -2.89 13.12
CA ILE A 164 -4.59 -2.75 12.54
C ILE A 164 -4.71 -2.88 11.02
N GLU A 165 -4.63 -1.75 10.33
CA GLU A 165 -4.66 -1.71 8.86
C GLU A 165 -3.25 -1.72 8.26
N ALA A 166 -3.03 -2.58 7.28
CA ALA A 166 -1.87 -2.50 6.41
C ALA A 166 -2.09 -3.34 5.14
N GLU A 167 -1.44 -2.94 4.05
CA GLU A 167 -1.38 -3.76 2.84
C GLU A 167 -0.58 -5.05 3.06
N ALA A 168 -0.73 -6.02 2.16
CA ALA A 168 -0.02 -7.28 2.30
C ALA A 168 1.50 -7.09 2.27
N GLY A 169 2.22 -7.87 3.08
CA GLY A 169 3.68 -7.77 3.19
C GLY A 169 4.19 -6.60 4.04
N LYS A 170 3.32 -5.85 4.73
CA LYS A 170 3.69 -4.80 5.69
C LYS A 170 3.97 -5.30 7.11
N GLY A 171 3.64 -6.57 7.42
CA GLY A 171 3.98 -7.21 8.69
C GLY A 171 2.86 -7.27 9.75
N LYS A 172 1.58 -7.18 9.38
CA LYS A 172 0.42 -7.28 10.31
C LYS A 172 0.49 -8.50 11.24
N THR A 173 0.60 -9.69 10.66
CA THR A 173 0.69 -10.95 11.41
C THR A 173 1.86 -10.96 12.38
N VAL A 174 3.02 -10.47 11.95
CA VAL A 174 4.23 -10.37 12.76
C VAL A 174 4.02 -9.42 13.93
N LEU A 175 3.38 -8.27 13.68
CA LEU A 175 3.07 -7.28 14.71
C LEU A 175 2.16 -7.88 15.78
N LEU A 176 1.03 -8.45 15.39
CA LEU A 176 0.06 -9.04 16.32
C LEU A 176 0.68 -10.19 17.11
N ALA A 177 1.40 -11.09 16.44
CA ALA A 177 2.04 -12.23 17.09
C ALA A 177 3.15 -11.79 18.05
N SER A 178 3.92 -10.75 17.71
CA SER A 178 4.96 -10.20 18.59
C SER A 178 4.35 -9.55 19.83
N ALA A 179 3.32 -8.72 19.67
CA ALA A 179 2.62 -8.11 20.80
C ALA A 179 1.95 -9.16 21.71
N ALA A 180 1.31 -10.17 21.11
CA ALA A 180 0.72 -11.29 21.85
C ALA A 180 1.79 -12.11 22.60
N GLN A 181 2.97 -12.32 22.01
CA GLN A 181 4.10 -12.99 22.66
C GLN A 181 4.59 -12.19 23.87
N THR A 182 4.79 -10.88 23.73
CA THR A 182 5.21 -9.97 24.82
C THR A 182 4.22 -9.99 25.98
N LEU A 183 2.93 -9.96 25.68
CA LEU A 183 1.89 -10.05 26.71
C LEU A 183 1.79 -11.46 27.33
N ARG A 184 2.08 -12.52 26.57
CA ARG A 184 2.09 -13.88 27.11
C ARG A 184 3.25 -14.08 28.09
N THR A 185 4.42 -13.52 27.78
CA THR A 185 5.60 -13.58 28.66
C THR A 185 5.44 -12.72 29.91
N ASP A 186 4.79 -11.56 29.79
CA ASP A 186 4.38 -10.78 30.96
C ASP A 186 3.24 -11.50 31.67
N LYS A 187 3.51 -12.24 32.75
CA LYS A 187 2.48 -13.00 33.49
C LYS A 187 1.50 -12.10 34.27
N ARG A 188 1.61 -10.78 34.16
CA ARG A 188 0.69 -9.81 34.76
C ARG A 188 -0.53 -9.55 33.86
N GLY A 189 -1.64 -9.18 34.49
CA GLY A 189 -2.81 -8.64 33.81
C GLY A 189 -3.61 -9.66 33.00
N LYS A 190 -4.27 -9.16 31.94
CA LYS A 190 -5.25 -9.86 31.10
C LYS A 190 -4.65 -11.12 30.45
N LEU A 191 -5.50 -12.10 30.15
CA LEU A 191 -5.11 -13.28 29.38
C LEU A 191 -5.08 -12.94 27.87
N PRO A 192 -3.92 -12.95 27.20
CA PRO A 192 -3.87 -12.74 25.75
C PRO A 192 -4.27 -14.01 25.00
N VAL A 193 -5.13 -13.86 23.99
CA VAL A 193 -5.60 -14.96 23.12
C VAL A 193 -5.36 -14.58 21.67
N PHE A 194 -4.52 -15.34 20.96
CA PHE A 194 -4.22 -15.17 19.55
C PHE A 194 -4.98 -16.18 18.70
N ILE A 195 -5.74 -15.69 17.72
CA ILE A 195 -6.57 -16.48 16.81
C ILE A 195 -6.27 -16.08 15.36
N PRO A 196 -5.59 -16.94 14.57
CA PRO A 196 -5.38 -16.69 13.15
C PRO A 196 -6.64 -17.04 12.35
N LEU A 197 -7.38 -16.03 11.95
CA LEU A 197 -8.66 -16.17 11.24
C LEU A 197 -8.53 -16.85 9.86
N ARG A 198 -7.35 -16.78 9.23
CA ARG A 198 -7.01 -17.52 8.00
C ARG A 198 -7.20 -19.03 8.08
N ARG A 199 -7.29 -19.60 9.29
CA ARG A 199 -7.53 -21.03 9.51
C ARG A 199 -9.00 -21.43 9.52
N LEU A 200 -9.92 -20.46 9.43
CA LEU A 200 -11.35 -20.73 9.38
C LEU A 200 -11.68 -21.62 8.16
N PRO A 201 -12.26 -22.82 8.36
CA PRO A 201 -12.61 -23.70 7.27
C PRO A 201 -13.65 -23.07 6.33
N LEU A 202 -13.46 -23.27 5.02
CA LEU A 202 -14.37 -22.84 3.96
C LEU A 202 -15.83 -23.29 4.13
N THR A 203 -16.04 -24.40 4.84
CA THR A 203 -17.36 -25.04 5.05
C THR A 203 -17.99 -24.69 6.40
N ALA A 204 -17.25 -24.06 7.31
CA ALA A 204 -17.78 -23.63 8.59
C ALA A 204 -18.50 -22.29 8.39
N GLY A 205 -19.73 -22.17 8.91
CA GLY A 205 -20.42 -20.88 8.95
C GLY A 205 -19.61 -19.84 9.75
N ILE A 206 -19.86 -18.56 9.51
CA ILE A 206 -19.19 -17.48 10.25
C ILE A 206 -19.94 -17.23 11.55
N GLY A 207 -19.59 -18.02 12.54
CA GLY A 207 -20.02 -17.87 13.92
C GLY A 207 -18.83 -17.73 14.85
N TRP A 208 -19.04 -17.06 15.97
CA TRP A 208 -18.04 -16.97 17.03
C TRP A 208 -17.56 -18.37 17.48
N ASP A 209 -18.47 -19.34 17.56
CA ASP A 209 -18.13 -20.71 17.94
C ASP A 209 -17.18 -21.38 16.93
N SER A 210 -17.26 -21.02 15.65
CA SER A 210 -16.33 -21.50 14.62
C SER A 210 -14.95 -20.85 14.75
N ILE A 211 -14.90 -19.59 15.22
CA ILE A 211 -13.65 -18.88 15.50
C ILE A 211 -12.95 -19.49 16.73
N THR A 212 -13.69 -19.73 17.82
CA THR A 212 -13.12 -20.30 19.05
C THR A 212 -12.71 -21.76 18.90
N GLN A 213 -13.34 -22.50 17.98
CA GLN A 213 -12.91 -23.86 17.62
C GLN A 213 -11.47 -23.92 17.12
N LEU A 214 -10.94 -22.86 16.50
CA LEU A 214 -9.55 -22.80 16.04
C LEU A 214 -8.53 -22.92 17.18
N ILE A 215 -8.95 -22.56 18.39
CA ILE A 215 -8.14 -22.64 19.62
C ILE A 215 -8.66 -23.73 20.58
N GLY A 216 -9.51 -24.63 20.07
CA GLY A 216 -10.03 -25.79 20.80
C GLY A 216 -11.14 -25.51 21.80
N ILE A 217 -11.73 -24.31 21.78
CA ILE A 217 -12.82 -23.92 22.70
C ILE A 217 -14.17 -24.15 22.02
N VAL A 218 -15.03 -24.95 22.67
CA VAL A 218 -16.34 -25.36 22.16
C VAL A 218 -17.43 -25.24 23.23
N GLY A 219 -18.69 -25.14 22.81
CA GLY A 219 -19.83 -25.11 23.72
C GLY A 219 -19.82 -23.89 24.65
N GLU A 220 -20.13 -24.10 25.93
CA GLU A 220 -20.28 -23.01 26.90
C GLU A 220 -18.98 -22.21 27.15
N GLY A 221 -17.81 -22.83 26.95
CA GLY A 221 -16.51 -22.14 27.03
C GLY A 221 -16.39 -20.98 26.04
N SER A 222 -17.03 -21.08 24.86
CA SER A 222 -17.08 -20.01 23.85
C SER A 222 -17.81 -18.77 24.38
N ASP A 223 -18.98 -18.96 25.01
CA ASP A 223 -19.76 -17.88 25.59
C ASP A 223 -19.13 -17.30 26.87
N ARG A 224 -18.46 -18.14 27.67
CA ARG A 224 -17.66 -17.66 28.82
C ARG A 224 -16.51 -16.78 28.34
N LEU A 225 -15.83 -17.15 27.25
CA LEU A 225 -14.79 -16.34 26.65
C LEU A 225 -15.31 -14.98 26.18
N VAL A 226 -16.50 -14.92 25.53
CA VAL A 226 -17.13 -13.63 25.17
C VAL A 226 -17.32 -12.74 26.39
N ARG A 227 -17.84 -13.30 27.48
CA ARG A 227 -18.06 -12.53 28.71
C ARG A 227 -16.75 -12.08 29.34
N ALA A 228 -15.72 -12.91 29.32
CA ALA A 228 -14.38 -12.57 29.81
C ALA A 228 -13.72 -11.46 29.00
N ILE A 229 -13.92 -11.45 27.67
CA ILE A 229 -13.49 -10.35 26.80
C ILE A 229 -14.24 -9.08 27.19
N LYS A 230 -15.58 -9.14 27.31
CA LYS A 230 -16.41 -7.97 27.67
C LYS A 230 -16.14 -7.41 29.06
N SER A 231 -15.71 -8.24 30.00
CA SER A 231 -15.35 -7.81 31.35
C SER A 231 -13.87 -7.41 31.46
N GLY A 232 -13.13 -7.29 30.35
CA GLY A 232 -11.73 -6.88 30.34
C GLY A 232 -10.73 -7.88 30.93
N LEU A 233 -11.10 -9.15 31.14
CA LEU A 233 -10.20 -10.19 31.65
C LEU A 233 -9.32 -10.80 30.55
N VAL A 234 -9.79 -10.73 29.30
CA VAL A 234 -9.15 -11.32 28.13
C VAL A 234 -8.91 -10.25 27.08
N SER A 235 -7.70 -10.23 26.52
CA SER A 235 -7.36 -9.46 25.32
C SER A 235 -7.29 -10.41 24.13
N VAL A 236 -8.07 -10.16 23.09
CA VAL A 236 -8.13 -11.07 21.92
C VAL A 236 -7.47 -10.42 20.70
N PHE A 237 -6.57 -11.17 20.05
CA PHE A 237 -5.88 -10.83 18.81
C PHE A 237 -6.44 -11.71 17.69
N LEU A 238 -7.16 -11.10 16.77
CA LEU A 238 -7.78 -11.73 15.62
C LEU A 238 -6.96 -11.36 14.37
N ASP A 239 -6.14 -12.30 13.87
CA ASP A 239 -5.23 -12.04 12.76
C ASP A 239 -5.78 -12.47 11.40
N GLY A 240 -5.78 -11.55 10.44
CA GLY A 240 -6.06 -11.81 9.02
C GLY A 240 -7.54 -11.87 8.72
N ILE A 241 -8.31 -10.82 9.03
CA ILE A 241 -9.72 -10.75 8.62
C ILE A 241 -9.84 -10.73 7.09
N ASP A 242 -8.87 -10.10 6.41
CA ASP A 242 -8.72 -10.08 4.96
C ASP A 242 -8.43 -11.47 4.36
N GLU A 243 -8.14 -12.45 5.21
CA GLU A 243 -7.85 -13.85 4.86
C GLU A 243 -8.94 -14.83 5.33
N VAL A 244 -10.00 -14.35 5.99
CA VAL A 244 -11.10 -15.20 6.48
C VAL A 244 -11.72 -15.95 5.31
N ALA A 245 -11.87 -17.26 5.52
CA ALA A 245 -12.42 -18.20 4.57
C ALA A 245 -11.66 -18.28 3.23
N GLY A 246 -10.44 -17.74 3.10
CA GLY A 246 -9.73 -17.70 1.82
C GLY A 246 -10.61 -17.19 0.66
N ARG A 247 -11.59 -16.34 1.01
CA ARG A 247 -12.67 -15.81 0.17
C ARG A 247 -12.93 -14.38 0.62
N TYR A 248 -12.38 -13.42 -0.08
CA TYR A 248 -12.85 -12.04 0.06
C TYR A 248 -14.28 -11.90 -0.49
N ASP A 249 -15.27 -12.07 0.40
CA ASP A 249 -16.65 -11.67 0.19
C ASP A 249 -16.91 -10.40 1.03
N LYS A 250 -17.19 -9.28 0.38
CA LYS A 250 -17.39 -7.99 1.06
C LYS A 250 -18.54 -8.01 2.05
N ASN A 251 -19.61 -8.74 1.75
CA ASN A 251 -20.75 -8.87 2.66
C ASN A 251 -20.34 -9.71 3.87
N LEU A 252 -19.63 -10.81 3.63
CA LEU A 252 -19.10 -11.69 4.66
C LEU A 252 -18.15 -10.96 5.63
N ILE A 253 -17.24 -10.14 5.10
CA ILE A 253 -16.32 -9.33 5.89
C ILE A 253 -17.09 -8.29 6.69
N ARG A 254 -18.04 -7.57 6.08
CA ARG A 254 -18.90 -6.61 6.79
C ARG A 254 -19.67 -7.30 7.91
N ASP A 255 -20.31 -8.43 7.61
CA ASP A 255 -21.10 -9.19 8.59
C ASP A 255 -20.22 -9.74 9.72
N LEU A 256 -18.97 -10.13 9.44
CA LEU A 256 -18.00 -10.54 10.46
C LEU A 256 -17.53 -9.35 11.32
N LEU A 257 -17.28 -8.19 10.71
CA LEU A 257 -16.94 -6.96 11.43
C LEU A 257 -18.10 -6.54 12.36
N GLU A 258 -19.34 -6.58 11.87
CA GLU A 258 -20.53 -6.34 12.67
C GLU A 258 -20.68 -7.37 13.80
N LEU A 259 -20.48 -8.66 13.50
CA LEU A 259 -20.51 -9.74 14.49
C LEU A 259 -19.48 -9.52 15.61
N ILE A 260 -18.23 -9.22 15.26
CA ILE A 260 -17.15 -8.95 16.22
C ILE A 260 -17.51 -7.73 17.08
N THR A 261 -17.93 -6.63 16.43
CA THR A 261 -18.30 -5.38 17.09
C THR A 261 -19.43 -5.60 18.10
N GLN A 262 -20.53 -6.23 17.69
CA GLN A 262 -21.68 -6.45 18.57
C GLN A 262 -21.41 -7.52 19.64
N ARG A 263 -20.73 -8.61 19.27
CA ARG A 263 -20.58 -9.77 20.15
C ARG A 263 -19.46 -9.59 21.16
N LEU A 264 -18.39 -8.88 20.82
CA LEU A 264 -17.23 -8.68 21.71
C LEU A 264 -17.12 -7.27 22.28
N GLY A 265 -17.71 -6.26 21.62
CA GLY A 265 -17.61 -4.86 22.04
C GLY A 265 -18.26 -4.55 23.38
N SER A 266 -17.56 -3.76 24.19
CA SER A 266 -17.99 -3.19 25.47
C SER A 266 -17.01 -2.08 25.91
N GLN A 267 -17.32 -1.36 27.00
CA GLN A 267 -16.41 -0.34 27.53
C GLN A 267 -15.07 -0.90 28.04
N ASP A 268 -15.06 -2.17 28.48
CA ASP A 268 -13.88 -2.80 29.09
C ASP A 268 -13.18 -3.81 28.17
N SER A 269 -13.77 -4.14 27.01
CA SER A 269 -13.22 -5.11 26.07
C SER A 269 -11.92 -4.63 25.44
N MET A 270 -11.01 -5.57 25.18
CA MET A 270 -9.80 -5.31 24.39
C MET A 270 -9.74 -6.28 23.22
N VAL A 271 -10.13 -5.80 22.04
CA VAL A 271 -10.20 -6.58 20.79
C VAL A 271 -9.26 -5.95 19.78
N ILE A 272 -8.34 -6.75 19.25
CA ILE A 272 -7.37 -6.33 18.24
C ILE A 272 -7.64 -7.15 16.99
N LEU A 273 -7.93 -6.48 15.89
CA LEU A 273 -8.25 -7.11 14.62
C LEU A 273 -7.30 -6.59 13.53
N SER A 274 -6.73 -7.47 12.70
CA SER A 274 -5.90 -7.04 11.57
C SER A 274 -6.59 -7.25 10.21
N GLY A 275 -6.41 -6.31 9.29
CA GLY A 275 -6.94 -6.35 7.91
C GLY A 275 -6.24 -5.33 6.99
N ARG A 276 -6.73 -5.11 5.76
CA ARG A 276 -6.20 -4.06 4.87
C ARG A 276 -7.00 -2.77 5.02
N ARG A 277 -6.55 -1.74 4.30
CA ARG A 277 -7.24 -0.45 4.25
C ARG A 277 -8.63 -0.55 3.63
N THR A 278 -8.85 -1.53 2.75
CA THR A 278 -10.15 -1.76 2.12
C THR A 278 -11.21 -2.20 3.12
N GLU A 279 -10.85 -3.04 4.09
CA GLU A 279 -11.76 -3.53 5.13
C GLU A 279 -11.99 -2.47 6.21
N ALA A 280 -10.97 -1.67 6.52
CA ALA A 280 -11.10 -0.56 7.45
C ALA A 280 -12.20 0.43 7.05
N ARG A 281 -12.47 0.58 5.74
CA ARG A 281 -13.56 1.44 5.22
C ARG A 281 -14.96 0.98 5.61
N HIS A 282 -15.12 -0.27 6.04
CA HIS A 282 -16.41 -0.81 6.50
C HIS A 282 -16.65 -0.57 7.99
N LEU A 283 -15.66 -0.05 8.72
CA LEU A 283 -15.77 0.24 10.14
C LEU A 283 -16.34 1.63 10.40
N ASP A 284 -17.15 1.73 11.45
CA ASP A 284 -17.50 3.03 12.03
C ASP A 284 -16.35 3.50 12.93
N SER A 285 -15.84 4.71 12.67
CA SER A 285 -14.75 5.29 13.44
C SER A 285 -15.16 5.69 14.85
N SER A 286 -16.46 5.67 15.19
CA SER A 286 -16.92 5.84 16.58
C SER A 286 -16.57 4.66 17.49
N ASP A 287 -16.53 3.45 16.92
CA ASP A 287 -16.43 2.20 17.67
C ASP A 287 -15.01 1.62 17.63
N TRP A 288 -14.22 1.99 16.61
CA TRP A 288 -12.91 1.43 16.33
C TRP A 288 -11.81 2.49 16.28
N THR A 289 -10.72 2.22 17.01
CA THR A 289 -9.45 2.92 16.83
C THR A 289 -8.69 2.27 15.67
N ILE A 290 -8.50 2.99 14.57
CA ILE A 290 -7.76 2.49 13.41
C ILE A 290 -6.30 2.92 13.52
N LEU A 291 -5.38 1.95 13.49
CA LEU A 291 -3.94 2.18 13.45
C LEU A 291 -3.36 1.55 12.20
N SER A 292 -2.54 2.28 11.48
CA SER A 292 -1.84 1.77 10.31
C SER A 292 -0.42 1.30 10.65
N VAL A 293 0.06 0.27 9.94
CA VAL A 293 1.43 -0.25 10.10
C VAL A 293 2.26 0.14 8.91
N ASP A 294 3.36 0.83 9.18
CA ASP A 294 4.37 1.14 8.18
C ASP A 294 5.70 0.46 8.49
N LEU A 295 6.41 0.12 7.41
CA LEU A 295 7.81 -0.27 7.50
C LEU A 295 8.65 0.92 7.98
N PRO A 296 9.80 0.67 8.62
CA PRO A 296 10.69 1.76 9.03
C PRO A 296 11.08 2.64 7.83
N GLU A 297 11.36 3.92 8.09
CA GLU A 297 11.78 4.86 7.04
C GLU A 297 13.02 4.34 6.32
N ALA A 298 13.07 4.48 4.99
CA ALA A 298 14.14 3.87 4.18
C ALA A 298 15.56 4.30 4.58
N ALA A 299 15.71 5.48 5.19
CA ALA A 299 16.99 6.01 5.67
C ALA A 299 17.36 5.55 7.11
N SER A 300 16.46 4.85 7.80
CA SER A 300 16.64 4.45 9.20
C SER A 300 17.54 3.23 9.36
N ALA A 301 18.19 3.13 10.53
CA ALA A 301 18.94 1.93 10.90
C ALA A 301 18.05 0.69 11.00
N ASP A 302 16.78 0.87 11.39
CA ASP A 302 15.80 -0.21 11.50
C ASP A 302 15.42 -0.78 10.12
N PHE A 303 15.33 0.07 9.09
CA PHE A 303 15.15 -0.40 7.73
C PHE A 303 16.38 -1.17 7.21
N LYS A 304 17.60 -0.71 7.54
CA LYS A 304 18.83 -1.46 7.23
C LYS A 304 18.85 -2.84 7.91
N ALA A 305 18.45 -2.91 9.19
CA ALA A 305 18.33 -4.16 9.91
C ALA A 305 17.28 -5.09 9.26
N TYR A 306 16.13 -4.54 8.86
CA TYR A 306 15.09 -5.26 8.13
C TYR A 306 15.57 -5.81 6.78
N VAL A 307 16.27 -5.01 5.97
CA VAL A 307 16.81 -5.45 4.68
C VAL A 307 17.82 -6.57 4.88
N GLY A 308 18.74 -6.43 5.84
CA GLY A 308 19.70 -7.47 6.18
C GLY A 308 19.02 -8.76 6.62
N ALA A 309 17.96 -8.65 7.42
CA ALA A 309 17.16 -9.77 7.89
C ALA A 309 16.50 -10.56 6.76
N VAL A 310 15.84 -9.85 5.84
CA VAL A 310 15.21 -10.46 4.66
C VAL A 310 16.26 -11.14 3.78
N PHE A 311 17.41 -10.50 3.57
CA PHE A 311 18.52 -11.04 2.78
C PHE A 311 19.07 -12.35 3.39
N ASP A 312 19.37 -12.36 4.69
CA ASP A 312 19.91 -13.55 5.38
C ASP A 312 18.95 -14.75 5.29
N GLY A 313 17.66 -14.46 5.38
CA GLY A 313 16.60 -15.44 5.18
C GLY A 313 16.58 -16.06 3.78
N LEU A 314 16.67 -15.22 2.75
CA LEU A 314 16.71 -15.66 1.36
C LEU A 314 17.97 -16.47 1.04
N VAL A 315 19.13 -16.08 1.60
CA VAL A 315 20.39 -16.84 1.47
C VAL A 315 20.24 -18.24 2.07
N SER A 316 19.64 -18.34 3.26
CA SER A 316 19.43 -19.61 3.95
C SER A 316 18.49 -20.52 3.16
N GLN A 317 17.38 -19.98 2.65
CA GLN A 317 16.45 -20.71 1.80
C GLN A 317 17.08 -21.14 0.47
N SER A 318 17.84 -20.26 -0.18
CA SER A 318 18.54 -20.55 -1.43
C SER A 318 19.50 -21.73 -1.27
N LYS A 319 20.27 -21.75 -0.17
CA LYS A 319 21.16 -22.87 0.17
C LYS A 319 20.42 -24.18 0.43
N ALA A 320 19.30 -24.13 1.15
CA ALA A 320 18.51 -25.31 1.47
C ALA A 320 17.82 -25.92 0.24
N THR A 321 17.40 -25.07 -0.70
CA THR A 321 16.67 -25.50 -1.91
C THR A 321 17.62 -26.11 -2.95
N GLY A 322 18.87 -25.64 -3.04
CA GLY A 322 19.85 -26.14 -4.00
C GLY A 322 19.71 -25.53 -5.39
N ALA A 323 20.12 -26.27 -6.43
CA ALA A 323 19.98 -25.83 -7.81
C ALA A 323 18.52 -25.94 -8.26
N ILE A 324 18.01 -24.90 -8.91
CA ILE A 324 16.61 -24.78 -9.31
C ILE A 324 16.54 -24.58 -10.81
N GLU A 325 15.61 -25.28 -11.46
CA GLU A 325 15.26 -25.03 -12.85
C GLU A 325 14.38 -23.78 -12.96
N LEU A 326 14.89 -22.78 -13.67
CA LEU A 326 14.22 -21.51 -13.87
C LEU A 326 13.84 -21.34 -15.35
N PRO A 327 12.75 -20.63 -15.65
CA PRO A 327 12.53 -20.16 -17.01
C PRO A 327 13.73 -19.33 -17.48
N GLN A 328 14.17 -19.55 -18.73
CA GLN A 328 15.37 -18.95 -19.32
C GLN A 328 15.39 -17.41 -19.17
N GLU A 329 14.23 -16.76 -19.30
CA GLU A 329 14.08 -15.31 -19.14
C GLU A 329 14.44 -14.75 -17.76
N TYR A 330 14.54 -15.61 -16.73
CA TYR A 330 14.93 -15.24 -15.37
C TYR A 330 16.33 -15.71 -14.98
N GLU A 331 16.95 -16.61 -15.75
CA GLU A 331 18.29 -17.14 -15.44
C GLU A 331 19.33 -16.01 -15.37
N ASP A 332 19.29 -15.07 -16.32
CA ASP A 332 20.19 -13.91 -16.36
C ASP A 332 19.97 -12.92 -15.21
N LEU A 333 18.81 -12.97 -14.55
CA LEU A 333 18.42 -12.02 -13.52
C LEU A 333 18.67 -12.56 -12.11
N ILE A 334 18.19 -13.76 -11.81
CA ILE A 334 18.24 -14.38 -10.48
C ILE A 334 19.23 -15.55 -10.37
N GLY A 335 19.79 -16.01 -11.49
CA GLY A 335 20.79 -17.09 -11.51
C GLY A 335 20.23 -18.46 -11.14
N THR A 336 20.85 -19.52 -11.67
CA THR A 336 20.47 -20.92 -11.36
C THR A 336 21.27 -21.52 -10.20
N ARG A 337 22.29 -20.80 -9.72
CA ARG A 337 23.18 -21.27 -8.64
C ARG A 337 22.66 -20.80 -7.29
N PRO A 338 22.69 -21.68 -6.26
CA PRO A 338 22.35 -21.27 -4.90
C PRO A 338 23.36 -20.26 -4.35
N ALA A 339 22.95 -19.51 -3.32
CA ALA A 339 23.81 -18.57 -2.62
C ALA A 339 25.07 -19.27 -2.05
N ASP A 340 26.25 -18.71 -2.31
CA ASP A 340 27.54 -19.29 -1.94
C ASP A 340 28.29 -18.47 -0.85
N GLU A 341 29.54 -18.81 -0.57
CA GLU A 341 30.35 -18.07 0.42
C GLU A 341 30.62 -16.63 0.02
N GLN A 342 30.67 -16.31 -1.28
CA GLN A 342 30.89 -14.94 -1.73
C GLN A 342 29.71 -14.05 -1.32
N VAL A 343 28.49 -14.52 -1.55
CA VAL A 343 27.25 -13.82 -1.14
C VAL A 343 27.22 -13.54 0.36
N VAL A 344 27.69 -14.49 1.17
CA VAL A 344 27.76 -14.30 2.63
C VAL A 344 28.83 -13.29 3.03
N ARG A 345 30.01 -13.32 2.40
CA ARG A 345 31.10 -12.37 2.70
C ARG A 345 30.76 -10.93 2.31
N GLU A 346 29.99 -10.76 1.24
CA GLU A 346 29.59 -9.46 0.70
C GLU A 346 28.23 -8.97 1.23
N ARG A 347 27.72 -9.60 2.30
CA ARG A 347 26.41 -9.28 2.89
C ARG A 347 26.20 -7.78 3.07
N ASP A 348 27.13 -7.09 3.73
CA ASP A 348 26.94 -5.68 4.05
C ASP A 348 26.97 -4.79 2.79
N ASP A 349 27.81 -5.12 1.81
CA ASP A 349 27.85 -4.44 0.52
C ASP A 349 26.54 -4.63 -0.27
N ILE A 350 25.95 -5.82 -0.19
CA ILE A 350 24.65 -6.13 -0.81
C ILE A 350 23.53 -5.37 -0.11
N VAL A 351 23.50 -5.36 1.23
CA VAL A 351 22.51 -4.61 2.00
C VAL A 351 22.59 -3.11 1.68
N ASP A 352 23.80 -2.55 1.63
CA ASP A 352 24.01 -1.15 1.27
C ASP A 352 23.62 -0.86 -0.19
N TRP A 353 23.81 -1.83 -1.09
CA TRP A 353 23.30 -1.76 -2.46
C TRP A 353 21.77 -1.72 -2.50
N ILE A 354 21.08 -2.62 -1.78
CA ILE A 354 19.61 -2.63 -1.70
C ILE A 354 19.11 -1.27 -1.18
N LEU A 355 19.69 -0.75 -0.10
CA LEU A 355 19.31 0.54 0.47
C LEU A 355 19.52 1.71 -0.51
N GLY A 356 20.61 1.69 -1.28
CA GLY A 356 20.89 2.71 -2.29
C GLY A 356 19.92 2.67 -3.46
N VAL A 357 19.47 1.48 -3.86
CA VAL A 357 18.60 1.26 -5.03
C VAL A 357 17.11 1.36 -4.67
N PHE A 358 16.72 1.03 -3.44
CA PHE A 358 15.33 0.93 -3.00
C PHE A 358 14.51 2.19 -3.35
N PRO A 359 14.97 3.43 -3.11
CA PRO A 359 14.19 4.64 -3.44
C PRO A 359 13.92 4.83 -4.95
N ASP A 360 14.75 4.24 -5.81
CA ASP A 360 14.61 4.37 -7.27
C ASP A 360 13.62 3.37 -7.87
N VAL A 361 13.42 2.21 -7.21
CA VAL A 361 12.62 1.10 -7.74
C VAL A 361 11.36 0.81 -6.93
N ALA A 362 11.39 1.03 -5.62
CA ALA A 362 10.26 0.81 -4.75
C ALA A 362 9.38 2.05 -4.76
N LYS A 363 8.29 1.99 -5.54
CA LYS A 363 7.26 3.04 -5.53
C LYS A 363 6.48 3.08 -4.21
N GLU A 364 6.55 2.01 -3.43
CA GLU A 364 6.02 1.92 -2.07
C GLU A 364 6.95 1.07 -1.17
N PRO A 365 6.99 1.33 0.15
CA PRO A 365 7.77 0.51 1.06
C PRO A 365 7.13 -0.88 1.22
N SER A 366 7.63 -1.91 0.53
CA SER A 366 7.06 -3.27 0.60
C SER A 366 8.13 -4.36 0.71
N LEU A 367 7.83 -5.42 1.47
CA LEU A 367 8.66 -6.63 1.57
C LEU A 367 8.96 -7.22 0.19
N PHE A 368 8.00 -7.18 -0.74
CA PHE A 368 8.17 -7.75 -2.07
C PHE A 368 9.30 -7.07 -2.85
N PHE A 369 9.46 -5.74 -2.73
CA PHE A 369 10.58 -5.03 -3.36
C PHE A 369 11.93 -5.43 -2.75
N VAL A 370 12.00 -5.56 -1.42
CA VAL A 370 13.22 -6.01 -0.73
C VAL A 370 13.57 -7.44 -1.13
N GLN A 371 12.57 -8.33 -1.19
CA GLN A 371 12.76 -9.72 -1.60
C GLN A 371 13.24 -9.84 -3.05
N GLY A 372 12.62 -9.10 -3.97
CA GLY A 372 13.02 -9.07 -5.37
C GLY A 372 14.45 -8.55 -5.55
N LEU A 373 14.81 -7.46 -4.87
CA LEU A 373 16.17 -6.90 -4.91
C LEU A 373 17.21 -7.88 -4.34
N ALA A 374 16.90 -8.51 -3.20
CA ALA A 374 17.79 -9.50 -2.61
C ALA A 374 17.95 -10.74 -3.51
N ALA A 375 16.89 -11.21 -4.17
CA ALA A 375 16.97 -12.30 -5.14
C ALA A 375 17.87 -11.95 -6.33
N ILE A 376 17.73 -10.74 -6.89
CA ILE A 376 18.60 -10.23 -7.96
C ILE A 376 20.05 -10.15 -7.48
N ALA A 377 20.29 -9.66 -6.26
CA ALA A 377 21.64 -9.56 -5.70
C ALA A 377 22.30 -10.95 -5.56
N ILE A 378 21.59 -11.92 -4.99
CA ILE A 378 22.06 -13.31 -4.88
C ILE A 378 22.39 -13.86 -6.27
N GLY A 379 21.50 -13.71 -7.23
CA GLY A 379 21.67 -14.20 -8.60
C GLY A 379 22.87 -13.61 -9.32
N ARG A 380 23.04 -12.29 -9.22
CA ARG A 380 24.19 -11.62 -9.83
C ARG A 380 25.51 -12.05 -9.20
N ARG A 381 25.56 -12.19 -7.87
CA ARG A 381 26.80 -12.51 -7.15
C ARG A 381 27.19 -13.99 -7.22
N ALA A 382 26.24 -14.91 -7.00
CA ALA A 382 26.50 -16.36 -7.04
C ALA A 382 26.35 -16.96 -8.43
N GLY A 383 25.25 -16.64 -9.13
CA GLY A 383 24.92 -17.18 -10.45
C GLY A 383 25.83 -16.61 -11.54
N ASN A 384 25.76 -15.30 -11.74
CA ASN A 384 26.31 -14.64 -12.93
C ASN A 384 27.69 -14.03 -12.72
N ARG A 385 28.21 -14.06 -11.48
CA ARG A 385 29.48 -13.44 -11.05
C ARG A 385 29.61 -11.98 -11.50
N ALA A 386 28.50 -11.27 -11.58
CA ALA A 386 28.42 -9.89 -12.01
C ALA A 386 28.47 -8.94 -10.80
N PRO A 387 29.12 -7.77 -10.91
CA PRO A 387 29.14 -6.80 -9.82
C PRO A 387 27.81 -6.02 -9.71
N LEU A 388 27.56 -5.52 -8.50
CA LEU A 388 26.44 -4.63 -8.17
C LEU A 388 26.81 -3.13 -8.31
N ARG A 389 28.10 -2.85 -8.52
CA ARG A 389 28.65 -1.53 -8.86
C ARG A 389 29.62 -1.68 -10.03
N ASN A 390 29.55 -0.78 -11.00
CA ASN A 390 30.48 -0.71 -12.12
C ASN A 390 31.09 0.70 -12.22
N ASP A 391 31.98 0.92 -13.19
CA ASP A 391 32.63 2.22 -13.42
C ASP A 391 31.64 3.36 -13.71
N ASN A 392 30.42 3.03 -14.12
CA ASN A 392 29.31 3.96 -14.41
C ASN A 392 28.36 4.17 -13.21
N GLY A 393 28.64 3.58 -12.05
CA GLY A 393 27.86 3.75 -10.81
C GLY A 393 27.19 2.47 -10.29
N ILE A 394 26.10 2.66 -9.53
CA ILE A 394 25.34 1.56 -8.92
C ILE A 394 24.46 0.89 -9.98
N PHE A 395 24.46 -0.45 -10.04
CA PHE A 395 23.52 -1.18 -10.88
C PHE A 395 22.10 -1.04 -10.31
N VAL A 396 21.17 -0.47 -11.10
CA VAL A 396 19.76 -0.34 -10.72
C VAL A 396 18.91 -1.24 -11.62
N PRO A 397 18.25 -2.28 -11.09
CA PRO A 397 17.36 -3.15 -11.86
C PRO A 397 16.05 -2.41 -12.20
N ARG A 398 15.30 -2.96 -13.16
CA ARG A 398 13.98 -2.44 -13.54
C ARG A 398 12.96 -2.79 -12.46
N VAL A 399 11.96 -1.93 -12.25
CA VAL A 399 10.85 -2.19 -11.30
C VAL A 399 10.16 -3.52 -11.65
N TRP A 400 9.98 -3.73 -12.95
CA TRP A 400 9.53 -4.97 -13.56
C TRP A 400 10.29 -6.22 -13.08
N ASP A 401 11.62 -6.18 -13.20
CA ASP A 401 12.52 -7.28 -12.85
C ASP A 401 12.43 -7.61 -11.36
N VAL A 402 12.34 -6.58 -10.51
CA VAL A 402 12.21 -6.73 -9.05
C VAL A 402 10.90 -7.45 -8.70
N CYS A 403 9.78 -7.03 -9.29
CA CYS A 403 8.47 -7.65 -9.03
C CYS A 403 8.42 -9.11 -9.48
N LEU A 404 8.91 -9.42 -10.68
CA LEU A 404 8.95 -10.80 -11.18
C LEU A 404 9.93 -11.67 -10.40
N SER A 405 11.06 -11.13 -9.97
CA SER A 405 12.02 -11.86 -9.12
C SER A 405 11.40 -12.26 -7.78
N ALA A 406 10.61 -11.37 -7.17
CA ALA A 406 9.84 -11.69 -5.96
C ALA A 406 8.80 -12.80 -6.23
N ALA A 407 8.13 -12.76 -7.38
CA ALA A 407 7.15 -13.78 -7.77
C ALA A 407 7.80 -15.15 -7.99
N VAL A 408 8.91 -15.19 -8.73
CA VAL A 408 9.68 -16.43 -8.97
C VAL A 408 10.16 -17.04 -7.66
N PHE A 409 10.65 -16.21 -6.74
CA PHE A 409 11.11 -16.70 -5.44
C PHE A 409 9.96 -17.25 -4.58
N ALA A 410 8.75 -16.67 -4.69
CA ALA A 410 7.57 -17.27 -4.08
C ALA A 410 7.25 -18.64 -4.70
N CYS A 411 7.31 -18.79 -6.03
CA CYS A 411 7.12 -20.08 -6.71
C CYS A 411 8.13 -21.15 -6.27
N ILE A 412 9.39 -20.76 -6.07
CA ILE A 412 10.44 -21.64 -5.52
C ILE A 412 10.03 -22.17 -4.14
N ARG A 413 9.52 -21.28 -3.27
CA ARG A 413 9.05 -21.65 -1.93
C ARG A 413 7.81 -22.54 -1.97
N GLU A 414 6.89 -22.29 -2.91
CA GLU A 414 5.67 -23.07 -3.03
C GLU A 414 5.94 -24.47 -3.63
N ALA A 415 6.99 -24.62 -4.43
CA ALA A 415 7.40 -25.91 -4.99
C ALA A 415 7.72 -26.97 -3.92
N SER A 416 8.22 -26.57 -2.76
CA SER A 416 8.53 -27.50 -1.66
C SER A 416 7.33 -27.87 -0.78
N LYS A 417 6.15 -27.27 -1.02
CA LYS A 417 4.95 -27.44 -0.18
C LYS A 417 3.86 -28.31 -0.81
N VAL A 418 3.94 -28.57 -2.11
CA VAL A 418 2.97 -29.41 -2.81
C VAL A 418 3.02 -30.84 -2.27
N ASP A 419 1.87 -31.53 -2.30
CA ASP A 419 1.82 -32.95 -1.93
C ASP A 419 2.77 -33.77 -2.83
N SER A 420 3.43 -34.76 -2.25
CA SER A 420 4.50 -35.53 -2.92
C SER A 420 4.06 -36.20 -4.22
N ILE A 421 2.77 -36.49 -4.36
CA ILE A 421 2.16 -37.07 -5.57
C ILE A 421 2.25 -36.16 -6.80
N ALA A 422 2.36 -34.84 -6.60
CA ALA A 422 2.42 -33.84 -7.67
C ALA A 422 3.77 -33.09 -7.73
N ALA A 423 4.77 -33.57 -7.00
CA ALA A 423 6.06 -32.88 -6.85
C ALA A 423 6.87 -32.84 -8.16
N GLN A 424 6.64 -33.77 -9.09
CA GLN A 424 7.37 -33.79 -10.37
C GLN A 424 6.79 -32.78 -11.37
N GLU A 425 5.48 -32.55 -11.31
CA GLU A 425 4.74 -31.69 -12.24
C GLU A 425 4.75 -30.22 -11.80
N TYR A 426 4.84 -29.96 -10.49
CA TYR A 426 4.68 -28.64 -9.89
C TYR A 426 5.93 -27.74 -9.98
N SER A 427 6.35 -27.42 -11.20
CA SER A 427 7.56 -26.62 -11.50
C SER A 427 7.35 -25.10 -11.33
N VAL A 428 8.44 -24.36 -11.11
CA VAL A 428 8.44 -22.88 -11.06
C VAL A 428 7.92 -22.26 -12.36
N LYS A 429 8.30 -22.83 -13.51
CA LYS A 429 7.86 -22.39 -14.84
C LYS A 429 6.34 -22.47 -14.98
N ASN A 430 5.75 -23.60 -14.61
CA ASN A 430 4.31 -23.81 -14.73
C ASN A 430 3.54 -22.94 -13.74
N GLN A 431 4.05 -22.78 -12.51
CA GLN A 431 3.50 -21.84 -11.52
C GLN A 431 3.48 -20.39 -12.06
N MET A 432 4.58 -19.91 -12.65
CA MET A 432 4.62 -18.55 -13.24
C MET A 432 3.59 -18.38 -14.36
N ARG A 433 3.42 -19.39 -15.23
CA ARG A 433 2.40 -19.38 -16.29
C ARG A 433 0.98 -19.33 -15.73
N VAL A 434 0.73 -20.07 -14.64
CA VAL A 434 -0.56 -20.04 -13.92
C VAL A 434 -0.80 -18.66 -13.34
N LEU A 435 0.17 -18.12 -12.60
CA LEU A 435 0.05 -16.81 -11.96
C LEU A 435 -0.16 -15.69 -12.97
N GLN A 436 0.53 -15.73 -14.11
CA GLN A 436 0.29 -14.82 -15.24
C GLN A 436 -1.18 -14.88 -15.69
N GLY A 437 -1.69 -16.10 -15.87
CA GLY A 437 -3.06 -16.26 -16.31
C GLY A 437 -4.09 -15.85 -15.27
N LEU A 438 -3.86 -16.18 -14.00
CA LEU A 438 -4.68 -15.75 -12.88
C LEU A 438 -4.64 -14.22 -12.70
N ALA A 439 -3.54 -13.55 -13.03
CA ALA A 439 -3.45 -12.09 -13.00
C ALA A 439 -4.38 -11.46 -14.06
N ALA A 440 -4.40 -12.00 -15.29
CA ALA A 440 -5.33 -11.58 -16.32
C ALA A 440 -6.79 -11.82 -15.92
N LEU A 441 -7.10 -12.99 -15.34
CA LEU A 441 -8.45 -13.31 -14.86
C LEU A 441 -8.91 -12.42 -13.70
N SER A 442 -8.02 -12.16 -12.74
CA SER A 442 -8.33 -11.30 -11.59
C SER A 442 -8.75 -9.89 -12.03
N SER A 443 -8.13 -9.42 -13.12
CA SER A 443 -8.31 -8.09 -13.69
C SER A 443 -9.33 -8.06 -14.85
N SER A 444 -10.01 -9.18 -15.15
CA SER A 444 -10.93 -9.24 -16.30
C SER A 444 -12.23 -8.44 -16.04
N PRO A 445 -12.71 -7.65 -17.03
CA PRO A 445 -13.99 -6.96 -16.92
C PRO A 445 -15.18 -7.92 -16.78
N PRO A 446 -16.24 -7.55 -16.06
CA PRO A 446 -17.48 -8.30 -15.97
C PRO A 446 -18.04 -8.69 -17.36
N GLY A 447 -18.58 -9.91 -17.47
CA GLY A 447 -19.20 -10.40 -18.71
C GLY A 447 -18.21 -10.80 -19.82
N THR A 448 -16.90 -10.75 -19.57
CA THR A 448 -15.90 -11.26 -20.52
C THR A 448 -15.86 -12.79 -20.49
N ILE A 449 -15.82 -13.41 -21.68
CA ILE A 449 -15.65 -14.86 -21.81
C ILE A 449 -14.16 -15.17 -21.57
N ALA A 450 -13.80 -15.39 -20.31
CA ALA A 450 -12.45 -15.74 -19.89
C ALA A 450 -12.43 -17.15 -19.28
N PRO A 451 -11.32 -17.90 -19.39
CA PRO A 451 -11.22 -19.25 -18.82
C PRO A 451 -11.34 -19.22 -17.30
N THR A 452 -11.84 -20.30 -16.71
CA THR A 452 -11.86 -20.44 -15.25
C THR A 452 -10.48 -20.87 -14.73
N PRO A 453 -10.12 -20.63 -13.46
CA PRO A 453 -8.89 -21.19 -12.90
C PRO A 453 -8.82 -22.71 -13.00
N ASN A 454 -9.96 -23.40 -12.96
CA ASN A 454 -10.03 -24.86 -13.11
C ASN A 454 -9.76 -25.34 -14.54
N GLU A 455 -9.84 -24.45 -15.53
CA GLU A 455 -9.39 -24.72 -16.91
C GLU A 455 -7.91 -24.32 -17.08
N LEU A 456 -7.52 -23.21 -16.47
CA LEU A 456 -6.21 -22.61 -16.63
C LEU A 456 -5.10 -23.41 -15.94
N VAL A 457 -5.33 -23.82 -14.69
CA VAL A 457 -4.35 -24.52 -13.86
C VAL A 457 -3.96 -25.86 -14.50
N PRO A 458 -4.87 -26.83 -14.74
CA PRO A 458 -4.49 -28.08 -15.40
C PRO A 458 -3.83 -27.88 -16.76
N GLY A 459 -4.33 -26.94 -17.57
CA GLY A 459 -3.76 -26.66 -18.90
C GLY A 459 -2.32 -26.16 -18.84
N ALA A 460 -1.95 -25.38 -17.82
CA ALA A 460 -0.59 -24.88 -17.67
C ALA A 460 0.39 -25.92 -17.09
N PHE A 461 -0.10 -26.87 -16.29
CA PHE A 461 0.71 -27.98 -15.76
C PHE A 461 0.68 -29.23 -16.66
N GLU A 462 -0.07 -29.20 -17.76
CA GLU A 462 -0.23 -30.31 -18.72
C GLU A 462 -0.73 -31.61 -18.06
N VAL A 463 -1.56 -31.49 -17.01
CA VAL A 463 -2.10 -32.64 -16.28
C VAL A 463 -3.45 -33.04 -16.85
N ASP A 464 -3.57 -34.32 -17.24
CA ASP A 464 -4.83 -34.89 -17.70
C ASP A 464 -5.78 -35.10 -16.51
N PRO A 465 -6.92 -34.40 -16.45
CA PRO A 465 -7.86 -34.48 -15.34
C PRO A 465 -8.52 -35.86 -15.22
N VAL A 466 -8.58 -36.64 -16.31
CA VAL A 466 -9.22 -37.97 -16.34
C VAL A 466 -8.27 -39.04 -15.83
N ASN A 467 -7.01 -38.97 -16.25
CA ASN A 467 -6.02 -40.01 -15.96
C ASN A 467 -5.21 -39.76 -14.68
N SER A 468 -5.12 -38.49 -14.22
CA SER A 468 -4.36 -38.11 -13.02
C SER A 468 -5.16 -37.19 -12.07
N PRO A 469 -6.33 -37.62 -11.58
CA PRO A 469 -7.21 -36.76 -10.77
C PRO A 469 -6.58 -36.35 -9.44
N GLU A 470 -5.78 -37.22 -8.81
CA GLU A 470 -5.14 -36.91 -7.51
C GLU A 470 -4.04 -35.85 -7.66
N VAL A 471 -3.26 -35.90 -8.74
CA VAL A 471 -2.25 -34.89 -9.09
C VAL A 471 -2.93 -33.54 -9.36
N LEU A 472 -4.02 -33.55 -10.15
CA LEU A 472 -4.81 -32.35 -10.42
C LEU A 472 -5.30 -31.69 -9.14
N VAL A 473 -5.87 -32.47 -8.21
CA VAL A 473 -6.38 -31.95 -6.94
C VAL A 473 -5.26 -31.35 -6.10
N ALA A 474 -4.11 -32.02 -6.01
CA ALA A 474 -2.95 -31.50 -5.29
C ALA A 474 -2.45 -30.16 -5.86
N ILE A 475 -2.28 -30.07 -7.19
CA ILE A 475 -1.84 -28.85 -7.88
C ILE A 475 -2.85 -27.72 -7.72
N THR A 476 -4.14 -28.01 -7.92
CA THR A 476 -5.20 -27.00 -7.81
C THR A 476 -5.29 -26.46 -6.37
N ARG A 477 -5.18 -27.35 -5.38
CA ARG A 477 -5.17 -26.97 -3.96
C ARG A 477 -3.95 -26.13 -3.59
N GLN A 478 -2.77 -26.48 -4.11
CA GLN A 478 -1.55 -25.72 -3.81
C GLN A 478 -1.58 -24.33 -4.47
N ASN A 479 -2.06 -24.22 -5.72
CA ASN A 479 -2.22 -22.92 -6.38
C ASN A 479 -3.25 -22.03 -5.67
N ALA A 480 -4.38 -22.59 -5.22
CA ALA A 480 -5.37 -21.84 -4.45
C ALA A 480 -4.81 -21.30 -3.11
N LYS A 481 -3.75 -21.93 -2.59
CA LYS A 481 -3.03 -21.55 -1.37
C LYS A 481 -1.69 -20.85 -1.65
N HIS A 482 -1.42 -20.51 -2.91
CA HIS A 482 -0.14 -19.94 -3.29
C HIS A 482 0.12 -18.66 -2.50
N ALA A 483 1.32 -18.48 -1.98
CA ALA A 483 1.64 -17.36 -1.09
C ALA A 483 1.66 -15.96 -1.74
N LEU A 484 1.18 -15.85 -2.99
CA LEU A 484 0.95 -14.58 -3.69
C LEU A 484 -0.54 -14.32 -3.90
N LEU A 485 -1.38 -15.31 -3.61
CA LEU A 485 -2.79 -15.32 -3.91
C LEU A 485 -3.61 -15.41 -2.62
N TYR A 486 -4.84 -14.96 -2.74
CA TYR A 486 -5.96 -15.43 -1.93
C TYR A 486 -7.12 -15.70 -2.87
N ALA A 487 -7.94 -16.69 -2.55
CA ALA A 487 -9.08 -17.04 -3.38
C ALA A 487 -10.30 -16.16 -3.05
N THR A 488 -11.26 -16.11 -3.97
CA THR A 488 -12.64 -15.64 -3.75
C THR A 488 -13.54 -16.67 -4.41
N GLU A 489 -14.63 -17.14 -3.78
CA GLU A 489 -15.51 -18.09 -4.48
C GLU A 489 -16.38 -17.38 -5.50
N ALA A 490 -16.60 -18.04 -6.64
CA ALA A 490 -17.54 -17.66 -7.67
C ALA A 490 -18.35 -18.90 -8.07
N ALA A 491 -19.58 -18.71 -8.56
CA ALA A 491 -20.40 -19.84 -9.01
C ALA A 491 -19.66 -20.63 -10.11
N GLY A 492 -19.22 -21.86 -9.79
CA GLY A 492 -18.48 -22.74 -10.69
C GLY A 492 -16.94 -22.73 -10.56
N GLY A 493 -16.34 -21.99 -9.62
CA GLY A 493 -14.89 -21.95 -9.39
C GLY A 493 -14.43 -20.99 -8.30
N TYR A 494 -13.17 -20.55 -8.36
CA TYR A 494 -12.67 -19.40 -7.58
C TYR A 494 -12.27 -18.26 -8.52
N ARG A 495 -12.34 -17.00 -8.08
CA ARG A 495 -11.70 -15.86 -8.75
C ARG A 495 -10.40 -15.55 -7.99
N PRO A 496 -9.23 -15.64 -8.64
CA PRO A 496 -7.96 -15.39 -7.99
C PRO A 496 -7.84 -13.90 -7.66
N GLN A 497 -7.32 -13.57 -6.49
CA GLN A 497 -6.86 -12.23 -6.16
C GLN A 497 -5.43 -12.29 -5.64
N PHE A 498 -4.67 -11.21 -5.83
CA PHE A 498 -3.26 -11.16 -5.48
C PHE A 498 -3.04 -10.36 -4.21
N LEU A 499 -2.14 -10.85 -3.36
CA LEU A 499 -1.72 -10.12 -2.15
C LEU A 499 -1.00 -8.81 -2.50
N SER A 500 -0.32 -8.73 -3.65
CA SER A 500 0.36 -7.53 -4.11
C SER A 500 -0.09 -7.13 -5.51
N ASP A 501 -0.62 -5.91 -5.62
CA ASP A 501 -0.98 -5.31 -6.90
C ASP A 501 0.23 -5.09 -7.81
N TRP A 502 1.42 -4.82 -7.25
CA TRP A 502 2.65 -4.74 -8.04
C TRP A 502 3.00 -6.07 -8.69
N ILE A 503 2.87 -7.18 -7.96
CA ILE A 503 3.12 -8.52 -8.51
C ILE A 503 2.05 -8.89 -9.53
N ARG A 504 0.77 -8.65 -9.23
CA ARG A 504 -0.33 -8.89 -10.18
C ARG A 504 -0.14 -8.11 -11.47
N CYS A 505 0.09 -6.80 -11.36
CA CYS A 505 0.30 -5.93 -12.50
C CYS A 505 1.56 -6.30 -13.27
N ALA A 506 2.61 -6.78 -12.59
CA ALA A 506 3.81 -7.29 -13.24
C ALA A 506 3.47 -8.55 -14.05
N LEU A 507 2.85 -9.55 -13.45
CA LEU A 507 2.41 -10.75 -14.16
C LEU A 507 1.47 -10.42 -15.34
N LEU A 508 0.57 -9.45 -15.18
CA LEU A 508 -0.31 -8.98 -16.26
C LEU A 508 0.49 -8.36 -17.43
N ALA A 509 1.49 -7.52 -17.16
CA ALA A 509 2.31 -6.96 -18.21
C ALA A 509 3.17 -8.02 -18.93
N GLN A 510 3.34 -9.21 -18.34
CA GLN A 510 4.15 -10.28 -18.93
C GLN A 510 3.40 -10.86 -20.12
N THR A 511 2.07 -10.80 -20.08
CA THR A 511 1.16 -11.15 -21.17
C THR A 511 1.39 -10.32 -22.41
N PHE A 512 1.82 -9.06 -22.28
CA PHE A 512 2.17 -8.23 -23.44
C PHE A 512 3.49 -8.67 -24.09
N ARG A 513 4.44 -9.20 -23.31
CA ARG A 513 5.74 -9.66 -23.83
C ARG A 513 5.72 -11.12 -24.30
N ALA A 514 4.87 -11.95 -23.69
CA ALA A 514 4.74 -13.36 -24.02
C ALA A 514 3.76 -13.55 -25.18
N ASN A 515 4.11 -14.41 -26.14
CA ASN A 515 3.16 -14.87 -27.16
C ASN A 515 2.40 -16.12 -26.66
N SER A 516 1.75 -16.00 -25.51
CA SER A 516 1.08 -17.13 -24.83
C SER A 516 -0.43 -17.07 -25.00
N SER A 517 -1.04 -18.25 -25.13
CA SER A 517 -2.49 -18.45 -25.03
C SER A 517 -2.91 -18.62 -23.56
N LEU A 518 -4.14 -18.20 -23.26
CA LEU A 518 -4.76 -18.32 -21.95
C LEU A 518 -5.94 -19.29 -22.02
N GLY A 519 -5.73 -20.55 -21.58
CA GLY A 519 -6.76 -21.58 -21.68
C GLY A 519 -7.19 -21.80 -23.13
N HIS A 520 -8.47 -21.55 -23.43
CA HIS A 520 -9.03 -21.65 -24.78
C HIS A 520 -8.82 -20.40 -25.64
N MET A 521 -8.35 -19.29 -25.05
CA MET A 521 -8.17 -18.01 -25.76
C MET A 521 -6.87 -18.00 -26.57
N GLY A 522 -6.96 -17.54 -27.81
CA GLY A 522 -5.79 -17.32 -28.65
C GLY A 522 -4.89 -16.17 -28.13
N PRO A 523 -3.65 -16.04 -28.64
CA PRO A 523 -2.74 -14.98 -28.20
C PRO A 523 -3.29 -13.55 -28.39
N GLU A 524 -4.02 -13.28 -29.49
CA GLU A 524 -4.61 -11.95 -29.74
C GLU A 524 -5.76 -11.61 -28.79
N GLU A 525 -6.62 -12.59 -28.50
CA GLU A 525 -7.72 -12.45 -27.53
C GLU A 525 -7.17 -12.28 -26.11
N THR A 526 -6.07 -12.97 -25.81
CA THR A 526 -5.37 -12.86 -24.51
C THR A 526 -4.79 -11.45 -24.32
N LEU A 527 -4.21 -10.85 -25.37
CA LEU A 527 -3.74 -9.46 -25.34
C LEU A 527 -4.88 -8.45 -25.21
N GLU A 528 -5.99 -8.68 -25.91
CA GLU A 528 -7.17 -7.81 -25.83
C GLU A 528 -7.81 -7.83 -24.42
N LEU A 529 -7.86 -9.02 -23.81
CA LEU A 529 -8.25 -9.18 -22.39
C LEU A 529 -7.31 -8.40 -21.47
N ALA A 530 -5.99 -8.52 -21.68
CA ALA A 530 -5.00 -7.82 -20.88
C ALA A 530 -5.04 -6.29 -21.06
N ALA A 531 -5.29 -5.81 -22.27
CA ALA A 531 -5.51 -4.38 -22.55
C ALA A 531 -6.77 -3.84 -21.85
N SER A 532 -7.81 -4.67 -21.76
CA SER A 532 -9.07 -4.36 -21.08
C SER A 532 -9.03 -4.58 -19.57
N ALA A 533 -7.87 -4.87 -18.99
CA ALA A 533 -7.77 -5.21 -17.57
C ALA A 533 -8.18 -4.07 -16.64
N GLU A 534 -9.10 -4.33 -15.71
CA GLU A 534 -9.44 -3.43 -14.61
C GLU A 534 -8.33 -3.42 -13.54
N GLN A 535 -8.23 -2.32 -12.78
CA GLN A 535 -7.21 -2.17 -11.71
C GLN A 535 -5.77 -2.39 -12.22
N ALA A 536 -5.48 -2.05 -13.49
CA ALA A 536 -4.21 -2.34 -14.14
C ALA A 536 -3.32 -1.10 -14.31
N LYS A 537 -3.60 0.00 -13.58
CA LYS A 537 -2.86 1.27 -13.71
C LYS A 537 -1.34 1.08 -13.64
N TYR A 538 -0.81 0.34 -12.66
CA TYR A 538 0.63 0.13 -12.53
C TYR A 538 1.26 -0.65 -13.69
N THR A 539 0.48 -1.55 -14.33
CA THR A 539 0.90 -2.26 -15.55
C THR A 539 1.28 -1.27 -16.63
N PHE A 540 0.40 -0.30 -16.89
CA PHE A 540 0.53 0.61 -18.03
C PHE A 540 1.35 1.87 -17.72
N GLU A 541 1.23 2.41 -16.51
CA GLU A 541 1.94 3.64 -16.13
C GLU A 541 3.43 3.39 -15.80
N SER A 542 3.77 2.24 -15.23
CA SER A 542 5.11 1.99 -14.67
C SER A 542 5.80 0.75 -15.23
N LEU A 543 5.09 -0.39 -15.30
CA LEU A 543 5.72 -1.69 -15.53
C LEU A 543 6.03 -1.97 -17.00
N LEU A 544 5.08 -1.76 -17.93
CA LEU A 544 5.35 -1.85 -19.38
C LEU A 544 6.39 -0.80 -19.83
N PRO A 545 6.28 0.49 -19.44
CA PRO A 545 7.33 1.46 -19.75
C PRO A 545 8.70 1.04 -19.23
N SER A 546 8.76 0.45 -18.02
CA SER A 546 10.00 -0.10 -17.47
C SER A 546 10.53 -1.30 -18.26
N ALA A 547 9.65 -2.12 -18.84
CA ALA A 547 10.02 -3.31 -19.60
C ALA A 547 10.51 -2.98 -21.02
N LEU A 548 9.90 -1.97 -21.66
CA LEU A 548 10.29 -1.46 -22.99
C LEU A 548 11.69 -0.85 -23.00
N ASN A 549 12.18 -0.32 -21.87
CA ASN A 549 13.53 0.23 -21.78
C ASN A 549 13.86 1.25 -22.89
N ASP A 550 12.93 2.16 -23.11
CA ASP A 550 12.99 3.19 -24.15
C ASP A 550 12.73 2.73 -25.60
N ASP A 551 12.43 1.44 -25.82
CA ASP A 551 11.89 0.97 -27.10
C ASP A 551 10.46 1.48 -27.34
N ASP A 552 10.07 1.55 -28.62
CA ASP A 552 8.72 1.92 -29.04
C ASP A 552 7.67 0.87 -28.63
N VAL A 553 6.43 1.32 -28.43
CA VAL A 553 5.30 0.43 -28.20
C VAL A 553 5.08 -0.44 -29.43
N VAL A 554 5.07 -1.76 -29.22
CA VAL A 554 4.89 -2.73 -30.29
C VAL A 554 3.50 -2.57 -30.92
N ASP A 555 3.41 -2.51 -32.26
CA ASP A 555 2.15 -2.36 -33.00
C ASP A 555 1.07 -3.35 -32.57
N ARG A 556 1.48 -4.59 -32.25
CA ARG A 556 0.59 -5.64 -31.75
C ARG A 556 -0.15 -5.24 -30.47
N TRP A 557 0.53 -4.55 -29.55
CA TRP A 557 -0.08 -4.06 -28.31
C TRP A 557 -1.09 -2.97 -28.63
N ARG A 558 -0.73 -2.06 -29.54
CA ARG A 558 -1.62 -0.99 -29.98
C ARG A 558 -2.89 -1.53 -30.62
N GLN A 559 -2.76 -2.52 -31.50
CA GLN A 559 -3.91 -3.18 -32.12
C GLN A 559 -4.84 -3.85 -31.09
N ALA A 560 -4.29 -4.41 -30.00
CA ALA A 560 -5.09 -4.97 -28.92
C ALA A 560 -5.91 -3.90 -28.19
N PHE A 561 -5.32 -2.73 -27.91
CA PHE A 561 -6.06 -1.57 -27.38
C PHE A 561 -7.14 -1.08 -28.35
N ASP A 562 -6.79 -0.91 -29.62
CA ASP A 562 -7.73 -0.39 -30.62
C ASP A 562 -8.94 -1.33 -30.78
N ARG A 563 -8.74 -2.65 -30.77
CA ARG A 563 -9.83 -3.64 -30.78
C ARG A 563 -10.71 -3.55 -29.53
N ALA A 564 -10.09 -3.49 -28.35
CA ALA A 564 -10.83 -3.41 -27.09
C ALA A 564 -11.65 -2.10 -26.98
N ILE A 565 -11.07 -0.97 -27.39
CA ILE A 565 -11.75 0.34 -27.40
C ILE A 565 -12.89 0.33 -28.43
N ALA A 566 -12.67 -0.23 -29.62
CA ALA A 566 -13.73 -0.39 -30.62
C ALA A 566 -14.87 -1.31 -30.14
N ALA A 567 -14.57 -2.27 -29.26
CA ALA A 567 -15.56 -3.10 -28.58
C ALA A 567 -16.25 -2.39 -27.39
N GLY A 568 -15.93 -1.12 -27.13
CA GLY A 568 -16.54 -0.31 -26.07
C GLY A 568 -16.00 -0.58 -24.68
N ARG A 569 -14.76 -1.09 -24.54
CA ARG A 569 -14.14 -1.37 -23.23
C ARG A 569 -13.54 -0.09 -22.63
N GLU A 570 -14.20 0.47 -21.62
CA GLU A 570 -13.80 1.70 -20.95
C GLU A 570 -12.44 1.58 -20.25
N SER A 571 -12.18 0.44 -19.61
CA SER A 571 -10.89 0.12 -18.98
C SER A 571 -9.73 0.13 -19.98
N ALA A 572 -9.94 -0.38 -21.19
CA ALA A 572 -8.92 -0.35 -22.24
C ALA A 572 -8.61 1.08 -22.70
N SER A 573 -9.65 1.93 -22.77
CA SER A 573 -9.48 3.36 -23.03
C SER A 573 -8.61 4.00 -21.94
N ALA A 574 -8.94 3.81 -20.66
CA ALA A 574 -8.14 4.37 -19.56
C ALA A 574 -6.69 3.84 -19.55
N ASN A 575 -6.50 2.53 -19.76
CA ASN A 575 -5.20 1.89 -19.78
C ASN A 575 -4.29 2.40 -20.91
N LEU A 576 -4.85 2.76 -22.07
CA LEU A 576 -4.08 3.38 -23.14
C LEU A 576 -3.57 4.78 -22.75
N TRP A 577 -4.38 5.54 -22.02
CA TRP A 577 -3.97 6.85 -21.48
C TRP A 577 -2.90 6.72 -20.39
N PHE A 578 -2.99 5.71 -19.52
CA PHE A 578 -1.92 5.38 -18.56
C PHE A 578 -0.62 5.00 -19.27
N LEU A 579 -0.71 4.19 -20.33
CA LEU A 579 0.46 3.82 -21.12
C LEU A 579 1.09 5.04 -21.77
N ARG A 580 0.27 5.90 -22.40
CA ARG A 580 0.71 7.18 -22.98
C ARG A 580 1.48 8.02 -21.96
N ALA A 581 0.96 8.18 -20.74
CA ALA A 581 1.64 8.91 -19.67
C ALA A 581 3.01 8.29 -19.31
N GLY A 582 3.10 6.96 -19.28
CA GLY A 582 4.32 6.22 -18.93
C GLY A 582 5.40 6.19 -20.01
N VAL A 583 5.04 6.08 -21.29
CA VAL A 583 6.00 5.99 -22.42
C VAL A 583 6.28 7.32 -23.12
N GLY A 584 5.31 8.24 -23.15
CA GLY A 584 5.33 9.48 -23.92
C GLY A 584 4.91 9.33 -25.38
N ASP A 585 4.51 10.44 -26.01
CA ASP A 585 3.89 10.44 -27.35
C ASP A 585 4.79 9.90 -28.46
N GLU A 586 6.09 10.20 -28.40
CA GLU A 586 7.07 9.76 -29.42
C GLU A 586 7.11 8.24 -29.58
N ARG A 587 6.97 7.51 -28.48
CA ARG A 587 7.11 6.05 -28.44
C ARG A 587 5.79 5.31 -28.62
N LEU A 588 4.66 6.01 -28.58
CA LEU A 588 3.35 5.42 -28.76
C LEU A 588 2.99 5.20 -30.24
N SER A 589 3.84 5.72 -31.15
CA SER A 589 3.77 5.64 -32.62
C SER A 589 2.51 6.21 -33.30
N ALA A 590 1.39 6.36 -32.58
CA ALA A 590 0.14 6.92 -33.06
C ALA A 590 -0.63 7.67 -31.95
N PRO A 591 -1.42 8.70 -32.30
CA PRO A 591 -2.31 9.39 -31.35
C PRO A 591 -3.25 8.41 -30.63
N VAL A 592 -3.58 8.70 -29.37
CA VAL A 592 -4.58 7.91 -28.62
C VAL A 592 -6.00 8.22 -29.09
N HIS A 593 -6.93 7.30 -28.86
CA HIS A 593 -8.34 7.55 -29.08
C HIS A 593 -8.91 8.47 -27.98
N PRO A 594 -9.96 9.25 -28.30
CA PRO A 594 -10.74 9.95 -27.28
C PRO A 594 -11.19 9.03 -26.15
N PRO A 595 -11.17 9.49 -24.88
CA PRO A 595 -11.69 8.71 -23.76
C PRO A 595 -13.13 8.25 -24.01
N LEU A 596 -13.36 6.95 -23.82
CA LEU A 596 -14.73 6.44 -23.80
C LEU A 596 -15.50 6.98 -22.57
N PRO A 597 -16.83 7.11 -22.65
CA PRO A 597 -17.66 7.41 -21.48
C PRO A 597 -17.36 6.44 -20.34
N LEU A 598 -17.33 6.93 -19.10
CA LEU A 598 -17.00 6.20 -17.87
C LEU A 598 -15.55 5.68 -17.77
N ALA A 599 -14.66 6.03 -18.69
CA ALA A 599 -13.24 5.74 -18.53
C ALA A 599 -12.66 6.46 -17.29
N GLU A 600 -11.99 5.72 -16.42
CA GLU A 600 -11.39 6.25 -15.19
C GLU A 600 -9.89 6.51 -15.39
N ILE A 601 -9.52 7.73 -15.80
CA ILE A 601 -8.12 8.15 -15.97
C ILE A 601 -7.74 8.99 -14.74
N THR A 602 -7.52 8.33 -13.60
CA THR A 602 -7.35 9.03 -12.31
C THR A 602 -5.92 8.99 -11.78
N ASP A 603 -5.54 10.03 -11.02
CA ASP A 603 -4.27 10.18 -10.31
C ASP A 603 -3.03 10.06 -11.21
N VAL A 604 -3.11 10.51 -12.47
CA VAL A 604 -2.01 10.41 -13.46
C VAL A 604 -1.27 11.74 -13.58
N GLU A 605 0.06 11.73 -13.76
CA GLU A 605 0.82 12.92 -14.10
C GLU A 605 1.19 12.93 -15.60
N PHE A 606 0.66 13.90 -16.36
CA PHE A 606 1.08 14.20 -17.73
C PHE A 606 2.08 15.35 -17.71
N SER A 607 3.37 15.02 -17.71
CA SER A 607 4.46 16.01 -17.69
C SER A 607 5.04 16.26 -19.10
N GLY A 608 4.86 17.48 -19.62
CA GLY A 608 5.45 17.91 -20.91
C GLY A 608 4.74 17.39 -22.15
N PHE A 609 3.44 17.08 -22.07
CA PHE A 609 2.67 16.53 -23.19
C PHE A 609 2.11 17.63 -24.09
N VAL A 610 1.91 17.28 -25.36
CA VAL A 610 1.09 18.07 -26.30
C VAL A 610 -0.22 17.32 -26.49
N ILE A 611 -1.28 17.84 -25.89
CA ILE A 611 -2.61 17.23 -25.89
C ILE A 611 -3.53 18.10 -26.74
N ASN A 612 -4.11 17.53 -27.79
CA ASN A 612 -5.04 18.23 -28.66
C ASN A 612 -6.48 17.73 -28.42
N ASP A 613 -7.27 17.67 -29.49
CA ASP A 613 -8.68 17.27 -29.47
C ASP A 613 -8.88 15.83 -28.98
N GLU A 614 -7.82 15.02 -28.89
CA GLU A 614 -7.91 13.65 -28.38
C GLU A 614 -8.32 13.56 -26.90
N LEU A 615 -8.18 14.60 -26.08
CA LEU A 615 -8.71 14.58 -24.69
C LEU A 615 -10.22 14.90 -24.64
N SER A 616 -10.85 15.24 -25.77
CA SER A 616 -12.27 15.64 -25.79
C SER A 616 -13.21 14.45 -25.59
N GLY A 617 -14.35 14.71 -24.93
CA GLY A 617 -15.35 13.67 -24.69
C GLY A 617 -16.37 14.08 -23.63
N SER A 618 -17.19 13.11 -23.21
CA SER A 618 -18.13 13.28 -22.11
C SER A 618 -18.16 12.12 -21.15
N ASP A 619 -18.62 12.38 -19.92
CA ASP A 619 -18.98 11.37 -18.91
C ASP A 619 -17.83 10.46 -18.45
N PHE A 620 -16.57 10.91 -18.55
CA PHE A 620 -15.39 10.19 -18.05
C PHE A 620 -14.76 10.89 -16.83
N LEU A 621 -13.78 10.25 -16.20
CA LEU A 621 -13.17 10.75 -14.97
C LEU A 621 -11.67 11.04 -15.18
N LEU A 622 -11.26 12.21 -14.71
CA LEU A 622 -9.86 12.68 -14.65
C LEU A 622 -9.39 12.93 -13.22
N ASP A 623 -10.15 12.51 -12.20
CA ASP A 623 -9.93 12.84 -10.80
C ASP A 623 -8.46 12.66 -10.35
N GLY A 624 -7.91 13.64 -9.64
CA GLY A 624 -6.52 13.64 -9.15
C GLY A 624 -5.44 13.78 -10.23
N THR A 625 -5.80 13.88 -11.52
CA THR A 625 -4.84 14.00 -12.61
C THR A 625 -4.15 15.35 -12.62
N ARG A 626 -2.85 15.35 -12.91
CA ARG A 626 -1.99 16.53 -12.95
C ARG A 626 -1.41 16.70 -14.34
N PHE A 627 -1.65 17.85 -14.96
CA PHE A 627 -0.99 18.26 -16.20
C PHE A 627 0.12 19.24 -15.83
N VAL A 628 1.37 18.88 -16.09
CA VAL A 628 2.53 19.66 -15.65
C VAL A 628 3.36 20.03 -16.87
N ASN A 629 3.59 21.31 -17.11
CA ASN A 629 4.37 21.80 -18.25
C ASN A 629 3.82 21.37 -19.62
N SER A 630 2.53 21.08 -19.70
CA SER A 630 1.90 20.53 -20.90
C SER A 630 1.26 21.64 -21.74
N SER A 631 1.07 21.37 -23.03
CA SER A 631 0.35 22.24 -23.96
C SER A 631 -0.96 21.54 -24.31
N ILE A 632 -2.08 22.17 -23.99
CA ILE A 632 -3.39 21.56 -24.16
C ILE A 632 -4.20 22.46 -25.07
N SER A 633 -4.68 21.92 -26.20
CA SER A 633 -5.39 22.71 -27.19
C SER A 633 -6.60 22.04 -27.80
N ASN A 634 -7.61 22.83 -28.19
CA ASN A 634 -8.80 22.34 -28.91
C ASN A 634 -9.57 21.23 -28.17
N VAL A 635 -9.61 21.29 -26.84
CA VAL A 635 -10.27 20.27 -25.99
C VAL A 635 -11.67 20.73 -25.61
N ARG A 636 -12.65 19.84 -25.77
CA ARG A 636 -14.01 20.04 -25.26
C ARG A 636 -14.40 18.93 -24.30
N LEU A 637 -14.57 19.29 -23.01
CA LEU A 637 -14.99 18.38 -21.95
C LEU A 637 -16.41 18.72 -21.53
N LYS A 638 -17.27 17.70 -21.46
CA LYS A 638 -18.66 17.86 -21.02
C LYS A 638 -19.04 16.81 -19.98
N ASP A 639 -19.63 17.21 -18.86
CA ASP A 639 -20.07 16.28 -17.81
C ASP A 639 -18.89 15.39 -17.27
N VAL A 640 -17.65 15.90 -17.34
CA VAL A 640 -16.43 15.19 -16.92
C VAL A 640 -16.14 15.45 -15.45
N SER A 641 -15.74 14.42 -14.72
CA SER A 641 -15.23 14.59 -13.34
C SER A 641 -13.78 15.04 -13.38
N LEU A 642 -13.51 16.23 -12.84
CA LEU A 642 -12.20 16.87 -12.72
C LEU A 642 -11.86 17.13 -11.24
N ARG A 643 -12.24 16.23 -10.33
CA ARG A 643 -12.06 16.46 -8.89
C ARG A 643 -10.58 16.40 -8.54
N ASP A 644 -10.09 17.45 -7.90
CA ASP A 644 -8.68 17.59 -7.51
C ASP A 644 -7.72 17.53 -8.71
N VAL A 645 -8.18 17.94 -9.91
CA VAL A 645 -7.33 18.06 -11.12
C VAL A 645 -6.50 19.34 -11.06
N SER A 646 -5.22 19.26 -11.43
CA SER A 646 -4.34 20.43 -11.53
C SER A 646 -3.72 20.62 -12.91
N PHE A 647 -3.65 21.86 -13.35
CA PHE A 647 -2.86 22.32 -14.48
C PHE A 647 -1.75 23.21 -13.94
N GLU A 648 -0.51 22.76 -14.08
CA GLU A 648 0.66 23.42 -13.53
C GLU A 648 1.58 23.82 -14.68
N ASN A 649 1.86 25.11 -14.80
CA ASN A 649 2.76 25.69 -15.80
C ASN A 649 2.39 25.36 -17.26
N CYS A 650 1.10 25.19 -17.53
CA CYS A 650 0.59 24.77 -18.84
C CYS A 650 0.33 25.94 -19.79
N VAL A 651 0.35 25.64 -21.10
CA VAL A 651 -0.19 26.52 -22.14
C VAL A 651 -1.51 25.94 -22.60
N ILE A 652 -2.60 26.66 -22.35
CA ILE A 652 -3.94 26.19 -22.60
C ILE A 652 -4.59 27.10 -23.66
N THR A 653 -4.99 26.51 -24.78
CA THR A 653 -5.56 27.26 -25.91
C THR A 653 -6.85 26.62 -26.42
N ASN A 654 -7.94 27.38 -26.52
CA ASN A 654 -9.21 26.88 -27.06
C ASN A 654 -9.70 25.63 -26.30
N ILE A 655 -9.96 25.79 -25.00
CA ILE A 655 -10.56 24.74 -24.16
C ILE A 655 -11.97 25.15 -23.76
N GLU A 656 -12.90 24.20 -23.85
CA GLU A 656 -14.27 24.34 -23.34
C GLU A 656 -14.55 23.28 -22.26
N LEU A 657 -14.82 23.74 -21.03
CA LEU A 657 -15.29 22.92 -19.91
C LEU A 657 -16.78 23.22 -19.66
N LEU A 658 -17.63 22.20 -19.81
CA LEU A 658 -19.08 22.34 -19.75
C LEU A 658 -19.66 21.39 -18.70
N ASP A 659 -20.29 21.94 -17.66
CA ASP A 659 -20.98 21.17 -16.62
C ASP A 659 -20.08 20.16 -15.88
N CYS A 660 -18.77 20.43 -15.81
CA CYS A 660 -17.79 19.54 -15.17
C CYS A 660 -17.80 19.63 -13.63
N GLU A 661 -17.32 18.57 -12.97
CA GLU A 661 -17.16 18.53 -11.51
C GLU A 661 -15.73 18.87 -11.07
N GLY A 662 -15.57 19.74 -10.07
CA GLY A 662 -14.28 20.15 -9.48
C GLY A 662 -14.09 19.68 -8.02
N PRO A 663 -13.00 20.08 -7.35
CA PRO A 663 -12.25 21.32 -7.62
C PRO A 663 -11.15 21.17 -8.67
N ILE A 664 -10.87 22.24 -9.41
CA ILE A 664 -9.84 22.31 -10.45
C ILE A 664 -8.87 23.45 -10.14
N SER A 665 -7.57 23.21 -10.25
CA SER A 665 -6.53 24.22 -10.04
C SER A 665 -5.72 24.50 -11.30
N PHE A 666 -5.35 25.77 -11.47
CA PHE A 666 -4.46 26.27 -12.50
C PHE A 666 -3.37 27.09 -11.82
N GLU A 667 -2.11 26.73 -12.03
CA GLU A 667 -0.95 27.39 -11.43
C GLU A 667 0.05 27.75 -12.53
N GLY A 668 0.49 29.00 -12.63
CA GLY A 668 1.50 29.44 -13.60
C GLY A 668 1.11 29.23 -15.07
N CYS A 669 -0.20 29.18 -15.39
CA CYS A 669 -0.69 28.82 -16.71
C CYS A 669 -0.91 30.04 -17.62
N ASN A 670 -0.68 29.86 -18.93
CA ASN A 670 -1.09 30.80 -19.96
C ASN A 670 -2.40 30.31 -20.57
N LEU A 671 -3.46 31.10 -20.44
CA LEU A 671 -4.83 30.75 -20.80
C LEU A 671 -5.29 31.62 -21.97
N ASN A 672 -5.59 31.00 -23.11
CA ASN A 672 -6.08 31.67 -24.32
C ASN A 672 -7.34 30.97 -24.84
N GLU A 673 -8.41 31.73 -25.10
CA GLU A 673 -9.71 31.19 -25.54
C GLU A 673 -10.26 30.08 -24.61
N VAL A 674 -10.07 30.21 -23.29
CA VAL A 674 -10.56 29.24 -22.29
C VAL A 674 -11.99 29.59 -21.86
N LYS A 675 -12.93 28.67 -22.06
CA LYS A 675 -14.33 28.80 -21.65
C LYS A 675 -14.69 27.77 -20.60
N ILE A 676 -15.12 28.21 -19.43
CA ILE A 676 -15.60 27.34 -18.35
C ILE A 676 -17.02 27.73 -18.02
N THR A 677 -17.95 26.78 -18.17
CA THR A 677 -19.39 26.99 -17.90
C THR A 677 -19.85 25.96 -16.89
N ASN A 678 -20.46 26.43 -15.79
CA ASN A 678 -21.06 25.63 -14.73
C ASN A 678 -20.10 24.58 -14.14
N THR A 679 -19.35 24.94 -13.12
CA THR A 679 -18.58 23.96 -12.34
C THR A 679 -19.35 23.59 -11.08
N ARG A 680 -19.49 22.29 -10.80
CA ARG A 680 -20.06 21.79 -9.53
C ARG A 680 -18.93 21.30 -8.64
N SER A 681 -18.97 21.55 -7.34
CA SER A 681 -17.97 20.98 -6.43
C SER A 681 -18.50 20.76 -5.02
N LYS A 682 -17.90 19.79 -4.32
CA LYS A 682 -18.09 19.58 -2.87
C LYS A 682 -17.04 20.30 -2.02
N LYS A 683 -15.98 20.84 -2.64
CA LYS A 683 -14.86 21.52 -1.96
C LYS A 683 -14.79 22.97 -2.43
N LYS A 684 -14.37 23.87 -1.54
CA LYS A 684 -14.21 25.31 -1.83
C LYS A 684 -12.72 25.67 -1.89
N PRO A 685 -12.25 26.45 -2.89
CA PRO A 685 -13.00 26.90 -4.06
C PRO A 685 -13.16 25.79 -5.13
N ALA A 686 -14.13 25.95 -6.04
CA ALA A 686 -14.34 25.03 -7.16
C ALA A 686 -13.31 25.24 -8.28
N LEU A 687 -12.91 26.48 -8.54
CA LEU A 687 -11.75 26.81 -9.38
C LEU A 687 -10.72 27.62 -8.59
N LYS A 688 -9.45 27.29 -8.79
CA LYS A 688 -8.33 28.08 -8.26
C LYS A 688 -7.38 28.47 -9.38
N PHE A 689 -7.05 29.76 -9.49
CA PHE A 689 -6.03 30.27 -10.39
C PHE A 689 -4.92 30.95 -9.58
N SER A 690 -3.68 30.53 -9.75
CA SER A 690 -2.50 31.12 -9.11
C SER A 690 -1.46 31.46 -10.17
N ASP A 691 -0.93 32.68 -10.18
CA ASP A 691 0.11 33.14 -11.13
C ASP A 691 -0.25 32.92 -12.62
N CYS A 692 -1.55 32.94 -12.96
CA CYS A 692 -2.02 32.66 -14.31
C CYS A 692 -2.11 33.94 -15.15
N THR A 693 -1.88 33.81 -16.46
CA THR A 693 -2.03 34.89 -17.45
C THR A 693 -3.17 34.56 -18.42
N PHE A 694 -4.22 35.37 -18.41
CA PHE A 694 -5.31 35.32 -19.39
C PHE A 694 -4.95 36.20 -20.59
N ILE A 695 -4.96 35.62 -21.78
CA ILE A 695 -4.55 36.25 -23.04
C ILE A 695 -5.75 36.24 -24.01
N GLY A 696 -6.12 37.41 -24.52
CA GLY A 696 -7.18 37.60 -25.49
C GLY A 696 -8.59 37.68 -24.88
N ASN A 697 -9.51 38.22 -25.67
CA ASN A 697 -10.89 38.56 -25.28
C ASN A 697 -11.90 37.42 -25.38
N LYS A 698 -11.43 36.20 -25.66
CA LYS A 698 -12.29 35.01 -25.81
C LYS A 698 -12.30 34.11 -24.57
N ASN A 699 -11.57 34.47 -23.52
CA ASN A 699 -11.64 33.77 -22.24
C ASN A 699 -12.95 34.11 -21.53
N SER A 700 -13.63 33.12 -20.96
CA SER A 700 -14.91 33.33 -20.26
C SER A 700 -15.15 32.28 -19.16
N LEU A 701 -15.50 32.74 -17.96
CA LEU A 701 -15.87 31.94 -16.80
C LEU A 701 -17.33 32.26 -16.44
N THR A 702 -18.24 31.30 -16.58
CA THR A 702 -19.70 31.48 -16.44
C THR A 702 -20.29 30.46 -15.47
N GLN A 703 -21.16 30.90 -14.55
CA GLN A 703 -21.92 30.01 -13.62
C GLN A 703 -23.34 30.53 -13.60
N ASP A 704 -24.24 29.71 -14.13
CA ASP A 704 -25.67 29.97 -14.15
C ASP A 704 -26.44 29.12 -13.12
N VAL A 705 -25.76 28.18 -12.45
CA VAL A 705 -26.33 27.22 -11.48
C VAL A 705 -25.53 27.20 -10.17
N ALA A 706 -26.13 26.78 -9.05
CA ALA A 706 -25.40 26.74 -7.77
C ALA A 706 -24.15 25.82 -7.81
N THR A 707 -22.98 26.35 -7.42
CA THR A 707 -21.68 25.62 -7.44
C THR A 707 -21.56 24.55 -6.34
N TYR A 708 -22.02 24.83 -5.10
CA TYR A 708 -21.81 23.98 -3.92
C TYR A 708 -23.11 23.34 -3.39
N GLY A 709 -24.18 23.36 -4.20
CA GLY A 709 -25.55 22.98 -3.78
C GLY A 709 -26.36 24.17 -3.27
N GLU A 710 -27.68 23.97 -3.13
CA GLU A 710 -28.65 25.07 -2.87
C GLU A 710 -28.47 25.78 -1.51
N SER A 711 -27.83 25.13 -0.54
CA SER A 711 -27.68 25.62 0.83
C SER A 711 -26.27 26.07 1.21
N ASP A 712 -25.25 25.79 0.37
CA ASP A 712 -23.85 26.04 0.72
C ASP A 712 -23.25 27.20 -0.10
N TYR A 713 -22.72 28.21 0.59
CA TYR A 713 -22.26 29.46 -0.03
C TYR A 713 -20.74 29.62 0.05
N GLY A 714 -20.09 29.94 -1.07
CA GLY A 714 -18.65 30.22 -1.17
C GLY A 714 -18.32 30.96 -2.48
N PRO A 715 -17.11 31.51 -2.66
CA PRO A 715 -16.68 32.00 -3.98
C PRO A 715 -16.42 30.81 -4.93
N PRO A 716 -17.03 30.74 -6.13
CA PRO A 716 -16.77 29.66 -7.09
C PRO A 716 -15.32 29.63 -7.59
N ALA A 717 -14.73 30.79 -7.84
CA ALA A 717 -13.31 30.95 -8.15
C ALA A 717 -12.54 31.77 -7.14
N VAL A 718 -11.24 31.50 -7.06
CA VAL A 718 -10.24 32.32 -6.37
C VAL A 718 -9.07 32.58 -7.32
N PHE A 719 -8.59 33.83 -7.34
CA PHE A 719 -7.40 34.26 -8.06
C PHE A 719 -6.30 34.67 -7.08
N GLU A 720 -5.07 34.28 -7.36
CA GLU A 720 -3.86 34.66 -6.63
C GLU A 720 -2.84 35.15 -7.66
N GLU A 721 -2.44 36.43 -7.57
CA GLU A 721 -1.39 37.03 -8.41
C GLU A 721 -1.55 36.85 -9.94
N CYS A 722 -2.78 36.77 -10.43
CA CYS A 722 -3.10 36.58 -11.84
C CYS A 722 -3.11 37.91 -12.64
N VAL A 723 -2.92 37.80 -13.96
CA VAL A 723 -2.97 38.94 -14.89
C VAL A 723 -3.92 38.64 -16.05
N SER A 724 -4.65 39.65 -16.49
CA SER A 724 -5.43 39.62 -17.74
C SER A 724 -5.07 40.79 -18.64
N ASP A 725 -5.01 40.55 -19.95
CA ASP A 725 -4.86 41.57 -20.98
C ASP A 725 -6.21 42.20 -21.41
N VAL A 726 -7.33 41.71 -20.86
CA VAL A 726 -8.69 42.21 -21.08
C VAL A 726 -9.32 42.64 -19.77
N ASP A 727 -10.45 43.34 -19.87
CA ASP A 727 -11.26 43.71 -18.73
C ASP A 727 -11.77 42.48 -17.97
N ILE A 728 -11.63 42.48 -16.64
CA ILE A 728 -12.03 41.38 -15.76
C ILE A 728 -13.55 41.19 -15.82
N ASP A 729 -14.30 42.26 -16.06
CA ASP A 729 -15.76 42.22 -16.24
C ASP A 729 -16.18 41.41 -17.49
N GLN A 730 -15.26 41.24 -18.46
CA GLN A 730 -15.48 40.41 -19.64
C GLN A 730 -15.04 38.95 -19.45
N LEU A 731 -14.30 38.66 -18.38
CA LEU A 731 -13.78 37.33 -18.07
C LEU A 731 -14.77 36.54 -17.19
N ILE A 732 -15.54 37.20 -16.32
CA ILE A 732 -16.31 36.56 -15.25
C ILE A 732 -17.80 36.96 -15.32
N TYR A 733 -18.70 35.98 -15.47
CA TYR A 733 -20.16 36.19 -15.61
C TYR A 733 -21.00 35.30 -14.67
N GLY A 734 -22.23 35.72 -14.37
CA GLY A 734 -23.20 34.91 -13.58
C GLY A 734 -23.00 35.00 -12.06
N GLU A 735 -23.24 33.91 -11.32
CA GLU A 735 -23.02 33.88 -9.85
C GLU A 735 -21.56 34.24 -9.47
N TRP A 736 -20.62 34.11 -10.40
CA TRP A 736 -19.23 34.51 -10.19
C TRP A 736 -19.05 36.02 -9.97
N SER A 737 -19.85 36.87 -10.63
CA SER A 737 -19.72 38.33 -10.55
C SER A 737 -20.50 38.95 -9.37
N ALA A 738 -21.35 38.16 -8.70
CA ALA A 738 -22.29 38.63 -7.68
C ALA A 738 -21.66 38.99 -6.31
N LYS A 739 -20.33 38.88 -6.14
CA LYS A 739 -19.63 39.21 -4.87
C LYS A 739 -18.43 40.12 -5.10
N GLU A 740 -18.31 41.19 -4.30
CA GLU A 740 -17.23 42.21 -4.29
C GLU A 740 -15.79 41.65 -4.13
N ASN A 741 -15.62 40.33 -3.97
CA ASN A 741 -14.32 39.67 -3.77
C ASN A 741 -13.90 38.74 -4.93
N ALA A 742 -14.70 38.53 -5.98
CA ALA A 742 -14.41 37.55 -7.03
C ALA A 742 -13.23 37.95 -7.95
N ALA A 743 -13.00 39.24 -8.13
CA ALA A 743 -11.88 39.78 -8.90
C ALA A 743 -10.61 40.04 -8.05
N ARG A 744 -10.64 39.72 -6.75
CA ARG A 744 -9.50 39.94 -5.87
C ARG A 744 -8.38 38.97 -6.22
N GLY A 745 -7.22 39.50 -6.57
CA GLY A 745 -6.03 38.71 -6.93
C GLY A 745 -5.79 38.56 -8.43
N ILE A 746 -6.63 39.14 -9.29
CA ILE A 746 -6.36 39.31 -10.72
C ILE A 746 -6.25 40.81 -11.06
N SER A 747 -5.30 41.18 -11.94
CA SER A 747 -5.09 42.58 -12.34
C SER A 747 -4.98 42.75 -13.86
N THR A 748 -5.50 43.86 -14.38
CA THR A 748 -5.31 44.22 -15.79
C THR A 748 -3.94 44.88 -15.95
N ARG A 749 -2.99 44.20 -16.60
CA ARG A 749 -1.65 44.75 -16.94
C ARG A 749 -1.32 44.39 -18.39
N SER A 750 -0.63 45.29 -19.10
CA SER A 750 0.02 44.93 -20.35
C SER A 750 1.12 43.89 -20.05
N VAL A 751 0.93 42.66 -20.50
CA VAL A 751 1.91 41.58 -20.32
C VAL A 751 3.24 42.01 -20.93
N LYS A 752 4.30 42.15 -20.13
CA LYS A 752 5.66 42.24 -20.66
C LYS A 752 5.99 40.87 -21.25
N THR A 753 5.99 40.75 -22.57
CA THR A 753 6.47 39.55 -23.26
C THR A 753 7.94 39.31 -22.92
N SER A 754 8.24 38.21 -22.23
CA SER A 754 9.60 37.68 -22.08
C SER A 754 10.22 37.40 -23.44
N SER A 755 11.55 37.49 -23.59
CA SER A 755 12.21 37.05 -24.84
C SER A 755 11.99 35.55 -25.07
N ASP A 756 12.02 35.11 -26.33
CA ASP A 756 11.86 33.69 -26.68
C ASP A 756 12.96 32.82 -26.04
N ALA A 757 14.19 33.34 -25.92
CA ALA A 757 15.27 32.65 -25.21
C ALA A 757 14.97 32.46 -23.71
N GLU A 758 14.41 33.47 -23.05
CA GLU A 758 14.02 33.37 -21.64
C GLU A 758 12.84 32.40 -21.45
N ALA A 759 11.84 32.47 -22.32
CA ALA A 759 10.72 31.54 -22.34
C ALA A 759 11.19 30.09 -22.58
N CYS A 760 12.15 29.89 -23.49
CA CYS A 760 12.78 28.62 -23.78
C CYS A 760 13.52 28.06 -22.57
N LEU A 761 14.34 28.87 -21.89
CA LEU A 761 15.07 28.43 -20.69
C LEU A 761 14.12 28.06 -19.56
N ARG A 762 13.10 28.89 -19.29
CA ARG A 762 12.08 28.61 -18.28
C ARG A 762 11.39 27.27 -18.57
N ARG A 763 10.99 27.04 -19.82
CA ARG A 763 10.34 25.79 -20.25
C ARG A 763 11.25 24.57 -20.09
N ALA A 764 12.52 24.68 -20.45
CA ALA A 764 13.49 23.60 -20.28
C ALA A 764 13.79 23.30 -18.78
N LEU A 765 13.94 24.33 -17.94
CA LEU A 765 14.23 24.18 -16.50
C LEU A 765 13.06 23.56 -15.72
N ARG A 766 11.82 23.75 -16.16
CA ARG A 766 10.63 23.18 -15.51
C ARG A 766 10.65 21.65 -15.42
N ALA A 767 11.41 20.97 -16.28
CA ALA A 767 11.61 19.52 -16.16
C ALA A 767 12.34 19.14 -14.86
N PHE A 768 13.24 20.00 -14.35
CA PHE A 768 13.99 19.79 -13.12
C PHE A 768 13.33 20.38 -11.87
N PHE A 769 12.40 21.33 -12.00
CA PHE A 769 11.77 22.01 -10.86
C PHE A 769 10.24 21.95 -10.96
N PRO A 770 9.61 20.78 -10.71
CA PRO A 770 8.16 20.66 -10.63
C PRO A 770 7.61 21.43 -9.42
N SER A 771 6.38 21.95 -9.55
CA SER A 771 5.77 22.88 -8.59
C SER A 771 5.43 22.26 -7.23
N HIS A 772 5.09 20.96 -7.10
CA HIS A 772 4.72 20.38 -5.79
C HIS A 772 5.05 18.88 -5.59
N ILE A 773 5.74 18.58 -4.47
CA ILE A 773 5.61 17.34 -3.66
C ILE A 773 5.73 17.72 -2.16
N GLY A 774 4.62 17.60 -1.40
CA GLY A 774 4.51 17.82 0.06
C GLY A 774 3.78 19.12 0.46
N ASP A 775 3.18 19.15 1.66
CA ASP A 775 2.34 20.24 2.24
C ASP A 775 3.03 21.62 2.43
N SER A 776 4.13 21.91 1.72
CA SER A 776 4.90 23.12 1.89
C SER A 776 5.26 23.76 0.53
N LYS A 777 5.15 25.09 0.47
CA LYS A 777 5.36 26.00 -0.68
C LYS A 777 6.80 26.03 -1.27
N ALA A 778 7.51 24.91 -1.29
CA ALA A 778 8.90 24.82 -1.73
C ALA A 778 9.02 24.02 -3.04
N LEU A 779 9.53 24.65 -4.09
CA LEU A 779 9.93 23.99 -5.34
C LEU A 779 10.96 22.89 -5.02
N GLN A 780 10.56 21.62 -5.15
CA GLN A 780 11.49 20.51 -5.04
C GLN A 780 12.25 20.35 -6.36
N ALA A 781 13.58 20.37 -6.27
CA ALA A 781 14.43 20.17 -7.43
C ALA A 781 14.66 18.66 -7.65
N ARG A 782 14.19 18.14 -8.79
CA ARG A 782 14.51 16.78 -9.24
C ARG A 782 16.03 16.64 -9.35
N ARG A 783 16.52 15.47 -8.95
CA ARG A 783 17.95 15.13 -9.02
C ARG A 783 18.37 14.75 -10.44
N TYR A 784 17.44 14.30 -11.27
CA TYR A 784 17.67 13.98 -12.66
C TYR A 784 16.36 14.06 -13.44
N ILE A 785 16.47 14.16 -14.76
CA ILE A 785 15.37 13.96 -15.70
C ILE A 785 15.79 12.95 -16.77
N ARG A 786 14.82 12.36 -17.47
CA ARG A 786 15.13 11.69 -18.74
C ARG A 786 15.51 12.76 -19.76
N LEU A 787 16.50 12.50 -20.60
CA LEU A 787 16.91 13.39 -21.69
C LEU A 787 15.74 13.68 -22.62
N SER A 788 14.85 12.70 -22.83
CA SER A 788 13.66 12.90 -23.62
C SER A 788 12.70 13.94 -23.04
N ALA A 789 12.73 14.23 -21.74
CA ALA A 789 11.93 15.30 -21.14
C ALA A 789 12.48 16.71 -21.46
N LEU A 790 13.73 16.81 -21.93
CA LEU A 790 14.38 18.07 -22.22
C LEU A 790 13.92 18.61 -23.58
N GLY A 791 13.29 19.77 -23.57
CA GLY A 791 12.72 20.40 -24.78
C GLY A 791 11.31 19.94 -25.15
N ARG A 792 10.64 19.15 -24.29
CA ARG A 792 9.22 18.80 -24.46
C ARG A 792 8.28 19.93 -24.06
N GLY A 793 7.08 19.94 -24.66
CA GLY A 793 6.06 20.98 -24.52
C GLY A 793 6.12 22.02 -25.65
N SER A 794 5.24 23.04 -25.62
CA SER A 794 5.30 24.15 -26.59
C SER A 794 6.56 24.95 -26.31
N MET A 795 7.65 24.68 -27.02
CA MET A 795 8.85 25.52 -27.03
C MET A 795 8.64 26.73 -27.95
N PRO A 796 9.29 27.88 -27.71
CA PRO A 796 9.17 29.03 -28.61
C PRO A 796 9.67 28.64 -30.02
N ALA A 797 9.12 29.28 -31.06
CA ALA A 797 9.51 28.98 -32.44
C ALA A 797 11.01 29.28 -32.65
N GLY A 798 11.76 28.32 -33.19
CA GLY A 798 13.23 28.42 -33.33
C GLY A 798 14.01 27.88 -32.14
N ALA A 799 13.36 27.27 -31.14
CA ALA A 799 14.05 26.67 -30.01
C ALA A 799 15.02 25.53 -30.43
N PRO A 800 16.18 25.40 -29.76
CA PRO A 800 17.12 24.32 -30.01
C PRO A 800 16.53 22.94 -29.69
N GLY A 801 17.05 21.91 -30.35
CA GLY A 801 16.69 20.52 -30.11
C GLY A 801 17.22 19.96 -28.79
N GLN A 802 16.89 18.71 -28.50
CA GLN A 802 17.26 18.03 -27.25
C GLN A 802 18.78 17.99 -27.03
N GLU A 803 19.56 17.71 -28.08
CA GLU A 803 21.03 17.61 -27.98
C GLU A 803 21.68 18.95 -27.66
N GLU A 804 21.23 20.03 -28.31
CA GLU A 804 21.75 21.37 -28.05
C GLU A 804 21.32 21.87 -26.67
N LEU A 805 20.07 21.61 -26.26
CA LEU A 805 19.62 21.89 -24.90
C LEU A 805 20.46 21.13 -23.87
N GLN A 806 20.78 19.85 -24.12
CA GLN A 806 21.64 19.07 -23.23
C GLN A 806 23.01 19.75 -23.07
N GLN A 807 23.65 20.14 -24.17
CA GLN A 807 24.96 20.83 -24.13
C GLN A 807 24.90 22.17 -23.38
N ILE A 808 23.78 22.89 -23.48
CA ILE A 808 23.56 24.14 -22.73
C ILE A 808 23.49 23.86 -21.23
N PHE A 809 22.78 22.82 -20.80
CA PHE A 809 22.71 22.43 -19.39
C PHE A 809 24.04 21.86 -18.88
N GLU A 810 24.74 21.05 -19.67
CA GLU A 810 26.07 20.53 -19.33
C GLU A 810 27.10 21.66 -19.12
N SER A 811 26.91 22.80 -19.80
CA SER A 811 27.79 23.96 -19.65
C SER A 811 27.75 24.65 -18.28
N VAL A 812 26.73 24.35 -17.47
CA VAL A 812 26.58 24.84 -16.09
C VAL A 812 26.67 23.68 -15.07
N GLY A 813 27.12 22.50 -15.50
CA GLY A 813 27.51 21.40 -14.63
C GLY A 813 26.58 20.19 -14.60
N PHE A 814 25.48 20.17 -15.36
CA PHE A 814 24.66 18.97 -15.52
C PHE A 814 25.45 17.87 -16.24
N THR A 815 25.06 16.60 -16.07
CA THR A 815 25.82 15.48 -16.67
C THR A 815 24.97 14.26 -16.97
N THR A 816 25.36 13.46 -17.95
CA THR A 816 24.74 12.17 -18.31
C THR A 816 25.37 10.96 -17.61
N GLY A 817 26.34 11.17 -16.71
CA GLY A 817 27.22 10.12 -16.16
C GLY A 817 26.60 9.02 -15.27
N GLY A 818 25.27 8.89 -15.17
CA GLY A 818 24.60 7.82 -14.41
C GLY A 818 23.89 6.78 -15.28
N ARG A 819 22.93 7.22 -16.10
CA ARG A 819 22.20 6.40 -17.08
C ARG A 819 22.29 7.10 -18.44
N SER A 820 22.50 6.35 -19.51
CA SER A 820 22.78 6.89 -20.86
C SER A 820 21.73 7.90 -21.38
N ASN A 821 20.48 7.77 -20.95
CA ASN A 821 19.36 8.61 -21.40
C ASN A 821 18.85 9.58 -20.33
N HIS A 822 19.65 9.88 -19.29
CA HIS A 822 19.25 10.76 -18.20
C HIS A 822 20.23 11.92 -18.06
N LEU A 823 19.69 13.10 -17.77
CA LEU A 823 20.47 14.27 -17.40
C LEU A 823 20.37 14.48 -15.90
N TYR A 824 21.49 14.35 -15.21
CA TYR A 824 21.61 14.52 -13.77
C TYR A 824 21.92 15.97 -13.43
N ALA A 825 21.21 16.47 -12.42
CA ALA A 825 21.47 17.79 -11.89
C ALA A 825 22.75 17.79 -11.03
N PRO A 826 23.46 18.93 -10.93
CA PRO A 826 24.66 19.08 -10.11
C PRO A 826 24.44 18.81 -8.61
N TRP A 827 23.20 18.98 -8.13
CA TRP A 827 22.80 18.69 -6.75
C TRP A 827 22.33 17.23 -6.53
N SER A 828 22.52 16.35 -7.51
CA SER A 828 22.19 14.93 -7.36
C SER A 828 23.26 14.16 -6.60
N SER A 829 22.85 13.08 -5.93
CA SER A 829 23.76 12.17 -5.21
C SER A 829 24.72 11.43 -6.15
N VAL A 830 24.36 11.29 -7.43
CA VAL A 830 25.20 10.69 -8.48
C VAL A 830 26.42 11.57 -8.80
N VAL A 831 26.29 12.90 -8.65
CA VAL A 831 27.34 13.89 -8.91
C VAL A 831 28.04 14.33 -7.61
N GLY A 832 27.68 13.74 -6.47
CA GLY A 832 28.28 14.04 -5.16
C GLY A 832 27.70 15.26 -4.44
N ALA A 833 26.58 15.84 -4.91
CA ALA A 833 25.84 16.95 -4.31
C ALA A 833 26.74 18.05 -3.69
N SER A 834 27.58 18.68 -4.52
CA SER A 834 28.54 19.69 -4.09
C SER A 834 27.87 21.00 -3.63
N LYS A 835 28.60 21.80 -2.83
CA LYS A 835 28.14 23.13 -2.40
C LYS A 835 27.81 24.04 -3.59
N SER A 836 28.61 24.00 -4.65
CA SER A 836 28.37 24.76 -5.89
C SER A 836 27.12 24.28 -6.63
N GLY A 837 26.81 22.98 -6.60
CA GLY A 837 25.57 22.45 -7.16
C GLY A 837 24.32 22.94 -6.42
N MET A 838 24.40 23.12 -5.10
CA MET A 838 23.31 23.68 -4.30
C MET A 838 23.14 25.19 -4.46
N GLU A 839 24.23 25.92 -4.70
CA GLU A 839 24.20 27.35 -5.05
C GLU A 839 23.52 27.57 -6.41
N LEU A 840 23.90 26.78 -7.43
CA LEU A 840 23.24 26.79 -8.74
C LEU A 840 21.74 26.45 -8.62
N ARG A 841 21.37 25.45 -7.81
CA ARG A 841 19.96 25.11 -7.56
C ARG A 841 19.17 26.32 -7.07
N THR A 842 19.75 27.10 -6.16
CA THR A 842 19.11 28.28 -5.57
C THR A 842 18.92 29.37 -6.63
N GLU A 843 19.97 29.65 -7.42
CA GLU A 843 19.91 30.60 -8.53
C GLU A 843 18.81 30.26 -9.55
N LEU A 844 18.67 28.98 -9.92
CA LEU A 844 17.64 28.54 -10.87
C LEU A 844 16.23 28.64 -10.29
N ILE A 845 16.04 28.39 -8.99
CA ILE A 845 14.76 28.57 -8.30
C ILE A 845 14.38 30.05 -8.27
N ASP A 846 15.32 30.94 -7.95
CA ASP A 846 15.10 32.38 -7.86
C ASP A 846 14.72 32.96 -9.24
N PHE A 847 15.40 32.51 -10.30
CA PHE A 847 15.05 32.86 -11.69
C PHE A 847 13.64 32.41 -12.09
N LEU A 848 13.26 31.18 -11.71
CA LEU A 848 11.91 30.66 -11.97
C LEU A 848 10.82 31.43 -11.20
N ARG A 849 11.12 31.96 -10.01
CA ARG A 849 10.18 32.72 -9.16
C ARG A 849 10.00 34.19 -9.54
N ASP A 850 11.08 34.96 -9.71
CA ASP A 850 11.00 36.44 -9.72
C ASP A 850 11.11 37.06 -11.13
N GLY A 851 11.32 36.28 -12.19
CA GLY A 851 11.37 36.84 -13.55
C GLY A 851 12.65 37.63 -13.90
N THR A 852 13.19 38.33 -12.91
CA THR A 852 14.11 39.46 -13.04
C THR A 852 15.48 39.18 -12.43
N GLN A 853 15.58 38.17 -11.56
CA GLN A 853 16.83 37.72 -10.99
C GLN A 853 17.53 36.77 -11.96
N ARG A 854 18.58 37.26 -12.61
CA ARG A 854 19.46 36.47 -13.48
C ARG A 854 20.84 36.41 -12.83
N GLY A 855 21.21 35.22 -12.37
CA GLY A 855 22.57 34.97 -11.93
C GLY A 855 23.49 34.60 -13.11
N PRO A 856 24.78 34.38 -12.85
CA PRO A 856 25.77 34.14 -13.89
C PRO A 856 25.49 32.90 -14.75
N ALA A 857 24.93 31.83 -14.16
CA ALA A 857 24.63 30.60 -14.88
C ALA A 857 23.36 30.75 -15.72
N VAL A 858 22.36 31.46 -15.21
CA VAL A 858 21.14 31.80 -15.95
C VAL A 858 21.48 32.68 -17.16
N ASP A 859 22.27 33.74 -16.97
CA ASP A 859 22.69 34.62 -18.08
C ASP A 859 23.51 33.87 -19.14
N GLN A 860 24.39 32.95 -18.72
CA GLN A 860 25.14 32.10 -19.64
C GLN A 860 24.22 31.22 -20.48
N MET A 861 23.19 30.60 -19.88
CA MET A 861 22.23 29.77 -20.61
C MET A 861 21.33 30.59 -21.53
N ILE A 862 20.84 31.75 -21.08
CA ILE A 862 20.03 32.66 -21.91
C ILE A 862 20.84 33.14 -23.12
N SER A 863 22.08 33.59 -22.93
CA SER A 863 22.94 34.06 -24.03
C SER A 863 23.20 32.98 -25.09
N ARG A 864 23.36 31.71 -24.66
CA ARG A 864 23.48 30.58 -25.59
C ARG A 864 22.18 30.31 -26.35
N LEU A 865 21.03 30.41 -25.67
CA LEU A 865 19.72 30.23 -26.29
C LEU A 865 19.37 31.36 -27.26
N GLU A 866 19.75 32.60 -26.97
CA GLU A 866 19.52 33.75 -27.86
C GLU A 866 20.13 33.55 -29.25
N GLY A 867 21.25 32.83 -29.35
CA GLY A 867 21.89 32.47 -30.62
C GLY A 867 21.07 31.53 -31.52
N HIS A 868 19.98 30.94 -31.01
CA HIS A 868 19.09 30.07 -31.78
C HIS A 868 17.80 30.78 -32.26
N PHE A 869 17.46 31.93 -31.67
CA PHE A 869 16.24 32.70 -31.99
C PHE A 869 16.51 33.93 -32.88
N SER A 870 17.76 34.10 -33.35
CA SER A 870 18.22 35.28 -34.10
C SER A 870 18.17 35.14 -35.62
#